data_AF-A0A7T5EXF2-F1
#
_entry.id   AF-A0A7T5EXF2-F1
#
_cell.length_a   1.000
_cell.length_b   1.000
_cell.length_c   1.000
_cell.angle_alpha   90.00
_cell.angle_beta   90.00
_cell.angle_gamma   90.00
#
_symmetry.space_group_name_H-M   'P 1'
#
loop_
_entity.id
_entity.type
_entity.pdbx_description
1 polymer ?
#
loop_
_entity_poly.entity_id
_entity_poly.type
_entity_poly.pdbx_seq_one_letter_code
_entity_poly.pdbx_strand_id
1 'polypeptide(L)'
;MAELVVNPDFRDRKEGESTATGWFEKPDRNTFEYAIEAIQLGGVTRSIQKVIGSGRGDGYIWQKIDVTPGTYRLSGTLKTQGEISSQLRLFFMDENEKIIRREISRTVLGNSDWERISVVCESPPEAKKALLFAISYTVFEEASCSWSHISLQPITDSTDETTGTTGSEAAELEDVGVSRPGVVSSTDEAPVIIPRPQRISWDTSVAFRLSPAVVIVPEGDMFLEEIQRVAEYFSVFVKTELGMDIRVATSDQATVLMETILLRIGSPREHQGADKDTQEILRTRAESYCLEIERNRVTITGHDARGLFFGVQSFIQIINGLQNSSQNELQTTGKTEQYYLPGCVIVDYPDLEWRAVHIFIDFLSQDFTKALIDKILCRYKFNALVIECSSVKWESHPEIWRESAVETDKLRDLVDYAKRRFMEVIPLVQSLGHCQWLFANGQNVDICEDRDNPYAYNPLNDRSYSVMFEIYDEAIEVFRPKLFHIGHDEVRMVGSFPKSAQGKEKGFESLFVQDTNRISQHLESRGVRPMMWADIIQEPTFQPYLSKIDSSLFMVDWQYTPFRAYQGIEFLRNEGFDVIGSAWHNPQNIFYFTKHVKEIDGLGMLQTTWTGHFGSTCALATDMKQYIAHLYAAEMNWNVDGYGSVAALPYDSQKLVKTALEENTVTGEIPDWGRNW
;
A
#
# COMPACT_ATOMS: atom_id res chain seq x y z
N MET A 1 -4.06 4.10 25.32
CA MET A 1 -4.77 5.38 25.56
C MET A 1 -3.82 6.31 26.31
N ALA A 2 -2.83 6.87 25.62
CA ALA A 2 -2.01 7.96 26.16
C ALA A 2 -2.75 9.28 25.89
N GLU A 3 -2.71 10.21 26.85
CA GLU A 3 -3.30 11.53 26.74
C GLU A 3 -2.73 12.25 25.50
N LEU A 4 -3.55 12.35 24.44
CA LEU A 4 -3.33 13.31 23.35
C LEU A 4 -3.62 14.70 23.92
N VAL A 5 -2.65 15.24 24.65
CA VAL A 5 -2.57 16.68 24.87
C VAL A 5 -2.30 17.28 23.50
N VAL A 6 -3.35 17.82 22.88
CA VAL A 6 -3.26 18.69 21.72
C VAL A 6 -2.45 19.91 22.18
N ASN A 7 -1.14 19.89 21.94
CA ASN A 7 -0.26 21.05 22.12
C ASN A 7 0.08 21.66 20.76
N PRO A 8 -0.82 22.47 20.16
CA PRO A 8 -0.36 23.56 19.32
C PRO A 8 0.26 24.57 20.28
N ASP A 9 1.49 25.01 20.04
CA ASP A 9 2.09 26.10 20.81
C ASP A 9 1.14 27.33 20.70
N PHE A 10 0.30 27.54 21.72
CA PHE A 10 -0.78 28.55 21.80
C PHE A 10 -0.22 29.97 22.03
N ARG A 11 0.84 30.35 21.33
CA ARG A 11 1.63 31.56 21.66
C ARG A 11 0.96 32.88 21.28
N ASP A 12 -0.05 32.87 20.41
CA ASP A 12 -0.69 34.09 19.91
C ASP A 12 -2.16 34.29 20.32
N ARG A 13 -2.61 33.68 21.44
CA ARG A 13 -3.96 33.92 21.94
C ARG A 13 -4.01 35.18 22.83
N LYS A 14 -4.80 36.18 22.45
CA LYS A 14 -5.28 37.19 23.41
C LYS A 14 -6.44 36.60 24.22
N GLU A 15 -6.43 36.83 25.53
CA GLU A 15 -7.47 36.36 26.45
C GLU A 15 -8.84 36.93 26.04
N GLY A 16 -9.81 36.05 25.68
CA GLY A 16 -11.18 36.43 25.30
C GLY A 16 -11.62 36.15 23.85
N GLU A 17 -10.76 35.63 22.98
CA GLU A 17 -11.12 35.33 21.58
C GLU A 17 -11.74 33.92 21.39
N SER A 18 -12.83 33.84 20.61
CA SER A 18 -13.58 32.61 20.24
C SER A 18 -13.10 31.94 18.94
N THR A 19 -12.15 32.57 18.25
CA THR A 19 -11.48 32.11 17.03
C THR A 19 -9.99 32.35 17.20
N ALA A 20 -9.13 31.37 16.86
CA ALA A 20 -7.70 31.61 16.77
C ALA A 20 -7.14 31.03 15.47
N THR A 21 -5.99 31.54 15.05
CA THR A 21 -5.22 31.08 13.90
C THR A 21 -3.84 30.65 14.39
N GLY A 22 -3.24 29.61 13.81
CA GLY A 22 -1.91 29.15 14.19
C GLY A 22 -1.21 28.41 13.05
N TRP A 23 0.10 28.19 13.19
CA TRP A 23 0.95 27.60 12.15
C TRP A 23 2.00 26.67 12.75
N PHE A 24 2.40 25.66 11.98
CA PHE A 24 3.67 24.96 12.17
C PHE A 24 4.70 25.59 11.22
N GLU A 25 5.54 26.51 11.73
CA GLU A 25 6.66 27.05 10.94
C GLU A 25 7.77 26.00 10.78
N LYS A 26 8.16 25.71 9.52
CA LYS A 26 9.53 25.33 9.20
C LYS A 26 10.24 26.61 8.74
N PRO A 27 11.27 27.13 9.45
CA PRO A 27 11.79 28.49 9.29
C PRO A 27 12.37 28.89 7.92
N ASP A 28 12.50 27.97 6.96
CA ASP A 28 13.49 28.12 5.91
C ASP A 28 12.99 28.03 4.45
N ARG A 29 11.72 27.70 4.14
CA ARG A 29 11.26 27.63 2.73
C ARG A 29 9.81 27.97 2.39
N ASN A 30 8.97 28.41 3.32
CA ASN A 30 7.55 28.66 3.03
C ASN A 30 7.12 30.08 3.43
N THR A 31 6.40 30.80 2.56
CA THR A 31 5.67 32.02 2.95
C THR A 31 4.17 31.76 2.84
N PHE A 32 3.49 31.72 3.99
CA PHE A 32 2.02 31.67 4.03
C PHE A 32 1.50 33.01 4.57
N GLU A 33 0.65 33.69 3.80
CA GLU A 33 -0.03 34.92 4.19
C GLU A 33 -1.50 34.64 4.51
N TYR A 34 -1.94 35.07 5.69
CA TYR A 34 -3.34 35.09 6.07
C TYR A 34 -3.89 36.49 5.97
N ALA A 35 -5.01 36.63 5.27
CA ALA A 35 -5.72 37.89 5.15
C ALA A 35 -7.22 37.70 5.39
N ILE A 36 -7.81 38.63 6.14
CA ILE A 36 -9.26 38.82 6.14
C ILE A 36 -9.53 39.93 5.14
N GLU A 37 -9.95 39.56 3.93
CA GLU A 37 -10.26 40.51 2.86
C GLU A 37 -11.78 40.75 2.79
N ALA A 38 -12.16 42.01 2.61
CA ALA A 38 -13.53 42.35 2.24
C ALA A 38 -13.65 42.31 0.72
N ILE A 39 -14.31 41.30 0.17
CA ILE A 39 -14.54 41.20 -1.28
C ILE A 39 -15.98 41.57 -1.62
N GLN A 40 -16.16 42.11 -2.82
CA GLN A 40 -17.47 42.43 -3.36
C GLN A 40 -17.97 41.30 -4.26
N LEU A 41 -19.02 40.61 -3.81
CA LEU A 41 -19.68 39.54 -4.56
C LEU A 41 -21.14 39.91 -4.74
N GLY A 42 -21.54 40.19 -5.99
CA GLY A 42 -22.93 40.53 -6.32
C GLY A 42 -23.46 41.80 -5.64
N GLY A 43 -22.61 42.78 -5.37
CA GLY A 43 -22.98 44.05 -4.72
C GLY A 43 -23.03 44.02 -3.19
N VAL A 44 -22.74 42.88 -2.56
CA VAL A 44 -22.63 42.75 -1.10
C VAL A 44 -21.16 42.60 -0.67
N THR A 45 -20.70 43.47 0.23
CA THR A 45 -19.37 43.37 0.85
C THR A 45 -19.35 42.18 1.79
N ARG A 46 -18.43 41.23 1.58
CA ARG A 46 -18.30 40.02 2.39
C ARG A 46 -16.87 39.87 2.92
N SER A 47 -16.73 39.53 4.19
CA SER A 47 -15.43 39.16 4.78
C SER A 47 -15.11 37.71 4.43
N ILE A 48 -13.96 37.48 3.80
CA ILE A 48 -13.42 36.14 3.50
C ILE A 48 -12.17 35.89 4.34
N GLN A 49 -11.99 34.64 4.78
CA GLN A 49 -10.77 34.21 5.45
C GLN A 49 -9.91 33.50 4.41
N LYS A 50 -8.80 34.15 4.04
CA LYS A 50 -7.96 33.74 2.91
C LYS A 50 -6.62 33.24 3.44
N VAL A 51 -6.20 32.08 2.95
CA VAL A 51 -4.88 31.50 3.21
C VAL A 51 -4.15 31.40 1.88
N ILE A 52 -3.12 32.22 1.71
CA ILE A 52 -2.26 32.23 0.52
C ILE A 52 -0.96 31.56 0.92
N GLY A 53 -0.52 30.55 0.17
CA GLY A 53 0.71 29.84 0.47
C GLY A 53 1.68 29.83 -0.69
N SER A 54 2.96 30.02 -0.40
CA SER A 54 4.05 29.56 -1.24
C SER A 54 4.86 28.52 -0.47
N GLY A 55 4.96 27.31 -1.04
CA GLY A 55 5.72 26.18 -0.49
C GLY A 55 4.86 25.01 0.02
N ARG A 56 5.52 23.99 0.60
CA ARG A 56 4.89 22.75 1.08
C ARG A 56 4.49 22.87 2.54
N GLY A 57 3.19 22.80 2.87
CA GLY A 57 2.74 22.87 4.27
C GLY A 57 1.23 22.75 4.47
N ASP A 58 0.83 22.71 5.75
CA ASP A 58 -0.57 22.68 6.21
C ASP A 58 -1.01 24.08 6.67
N GLY A 59 -2.07 24.63 6.07
CA GLY A 59 -2.79 25.79 6.57
C GLY A 59 -4.10 25.38 7.24
N TYR A 60 -4.45 25.99 8.37
CA TYR A 60 -5.72 25.71 9.03
C TYR A 60 -6.44 26.94 9.60
N ILE A 61 -7.76 26.91 9.51
CA ILE A 61 -8.67 27.84 10.20
C ILE A 61 -9.46 27.00 11.19
N TRP A 62 -9.60 27.44 12.44
CA TRP A 62 -10.41 26.70 13.41
C TRP A 62 -11.37 27.57 14.21
N GLN A 63 -12.47 26.94 14.65
CA GLN A 63 -13.46 27.55 15.53
C GLN A 63 -13.92 26.53 16.58
N LYS A 64 -14.04 26.95 17.83
CA LYS A 64 -14.62 26.14 18.91
C LYS A 64 -15.99 26.68 19.28
N ILE A 65 -16.98 25.79 19.38
CA ILE A 65 -18.39 26.15 19.58
C ILE A 65 -19.00 25.20 20.61
N ASP A 66 -19.86 25.70 21.49
CA ASP A 66 -20.66 24.86 22.36
C ASP A 66 -21.77 24.15 21.56
N VAL A 67 -22.00 22.87 21.83
CA VAL A 67 -23.01 22.05 21.15
C VAL A 67 -23.87 21.29 22.14
N THR A 68 -25.08 20.95 21.70
CA THR A 68 -25.99 20.03 22.40
C THR A 68 -26.11 18.74 21.61
N PRO A 69 -26.59 17.64 22.20
CA PRO A 69 -26.94 16.45 21.44
C PRO A 69 -27.97 16.78 20.35
N GLY A 70 -27.75 16.28 19.13
CA GLY A 70 -28.59 16.57 17.98
C GLY A 70 -27.85 16.46 16.65
N THR A 71 -28.57 16.68 15.55
CA THR A 71 -28.02 16.65 14.19
C THR A 71 -27.53 18.04 13.80
N TYR A 72 -26.34 18.09 13.21
CA TYR A 72 -25.69 19.32 12.77
C TYR A 72 -25.31 19.25 11.30
N ARG A 73 -25.35 20.40 10.63
CA ARG A 73 -24.74 20.62 9.32
C ARG A 73 -23.47 21.42 9.50
N LEU A 74 -22.34 20.79 9.19
CA LEU A 74 -21.09 21.49 8.98
C LEU A 74 -21.02 21.93 7.52
N SER A 75 -20.80 23.21 7.26
CA SER A 75 -20.64 23.69 5.89
C SER A 75 -19.65 24.84 5.76
N GLY A 76 -19.10 25.02 4.57
CA GLY A 76 -18.23 26.13 4.20
C GLY A 76 -18.16 26.25 2.68
N THR A 77 -17.76 27.41 2.18
CA THR A 77 -17.52 27.63 0.74
C THR A 77 -16.02 27.77 0.52
N LEU A 78 -15.51 27.01 -0.44
CA LEU A 78 -14.09 26.87 -0.72
C LEU A 78 -13.78 27.36 -2.15
N LYS A 79 -12.68 28.07 -2.32
CA LYS A 79 -12.04 28.30 -3.63
C LYS A 79 -10.58 27.89 -3.55
N THR A 80 -10.11 27.14 -4.54
CA THR A 80 -8.74 26.61 -4.58
C THR A 80 -8.06 26.88 -5.91
N GLN A 81 -6.77 27.19 -5.87
CA GLN A 81 -5.91 27.31 -7.06
C GLN A 81 -4.59 26.60 -6.81
N GLY A 82 -4.07 25.87 -7.80
CA GLY A 82 -2.85 25.07 -7.73
C GLY A 82 -3.07 23.62 -7.28
N GLU A 83 -1.98 22.89 -7.05
CA GLU A 83 -2.02 21.55 -6.49
C GLU A 83 -2.23 21.60 -4.97
N ILE A 84 -3.49 21.62 -4.58
CA ILE A 84 -3.93 21.78 -3.21
C ILE A 84 -5.01 20.75 -2.85
N SER A 85 -4.99 20.29 -1.60
CA SER A 85 -6.04 19.46 -1.00
C SER A 85 -6.69 20.20 0.14
N SER A 86 -8.01 20.34 0.15
CA SER A 86 -8.73 21.13 1.16
C SER A 86 -9.99 20.43 1.68
N GLN A 87 -10.23 20.49 2.99
CA GLN A 87 -11.39 19.84 3.62
C GLN A 87 -11.80 20.51 4.94
N LEU A 88 -13.04 20.26 5.37
CA LEU A 88 -13.52 20.56 6.73
C LEU A 88 -13.34 19.33 7.63
N ARG A 89 -12.92 19.55 8.87
CA ARG A 89 -12.90 18.57 9.94
C ARG A 89 -13.69 19.09 11.13
N LEU A 90 -14.38 18.21 11.83
CA LEU A 90 -15.12 18.52 13.04
C LEU A 90 -14.79 17.49 14.12
N PHE A 91 -14.54 17.96 15.32
CA PHE A 91 -14.23 17.13 16.48
C PHE A 91 -15.24 17.46 17.58
N PHE A 92 -16.08 16.50 17.96
CA PHE A 92 -16.94 16.61 19.14
C PHE A 92 -16.12 16.29 20.39
N MET A 93 -16.36 17.05 21.45
CA MET A 93 -15.66 16.93 22.73
C MET A 93 -16.63 16.85 23.89
N ASP A 94 -16.23 16.12 24.93
CA ASP A 94 -16.93 16.09 26.21
C ASP A 94 -16.69 17.37 27.04
N GLU A 95 -17.21 17.38 28.27
CA GLU A 95 -17.06 18.50 29.21
C GLU A 95 -15.61 18.79 29.61
N ASN A 96 -14.73 17.78 29.55
CA ASN A 96 -13.30 17.89 29.83
C ASN A 96 -12.47 18.20 28.58
N GLU A 97 -13.15 18.55 27.48
CA GLU A 97 -12.55 18.84 26.17
C GLU A 97 -11.82 17.66 25.53
N LYS A 98 -12.10 16.43 25.98
CA LYS A 98 -11.57 15.23 25.36
C LYS A 98 -12.35 14.96 24.07
N ILE A 99 -11.63 14.69 22.98
CA ILE A 99 -12.24 14.34 21.69
C ILE A 99 -12.94 12.98 21.82
N ILE A 100 -14.23 12.94 21.47
CA ILE A 100 -15.09 11.74 21.55
C ILE A 100 -15.61 11.29 20.18
N ARG A 101 -15.67 12.18 19.18
CA ARG A 101 -16.03 11.83 17.79
C ARG A 101 -15.38 12.78 16.80
N ARG A 102 -15.09 12.28 15.60
CA ARG A 102 -14.55 13.06 14.48
C ARG A 102 -15.42 12.90 13.25
N GLU A 103 -15.60 13.98 12.51
CA GLU A 103 -16.29 14.04 11.22
C GLU A 103 -15.42 14.78 10.21
N ILE A 104 -15.52 14.40 8.93
CA ILE A 104 -14.71 14.96 7.84
C ILE A 104 -15.63 15.20 6.65
N SER A 105 -15.49 16.35 5.98
CA SER A 105 -16.17 16.58 4.71
C SER A 105 -15.49 15.82 3.56
N ARG A 106 -16.11 15.79 2.38
CA ARG A 106 -15.36 15.47 1.16
C ARG A 106 -14.14 16.40 1.01
N THR A 107 -13.09 15.88 0.39
CA THR A 107 -11.88 16.61 0.06
C THR A 107 -12.01 17.23 -1.33
N VAL A 108 -11.59 18.48 -1.48
CA VAL A 108 -11.44 19.14 -2.79
C VAL A 108 -9.98 19.12 -3.17
N LEU A 109 -9.70 18.60 -4.38
CA LEU A 109 -8.36 18.42 -4.93
C LEU A 109 -8.17 19.32 -6.16
N GLY A 110 -7.02 19.97 -6.23
CA GLY A 110 -6.64 20.80 -7.37
C GLY A 110 -7.40 22.13 -7.41
N ASN A 111 -7.69 22.62 -8.63
CA ASN A 111 -8.39 23.88 -8.82
C ASN A 111 -9.89 23.73 -8.60
N SER A 112 -10.48 24.63 -7.81
CA SER A 112 -11.92 24.78 -7.67
C SER A 112 -12.29 26.26 -7.75
N ASP A 113 -13.40 26.59 -8.39
CA ASP A 113 -14.04 27.87 -8.11
C ASP A 113 -14.79 27.81 -6.77
N TRP A 114 -15.49 28.87 -6.38
CA TRP A 114 -16.28 28.90 -5.15
C TRP A 114 -17.31 27.76 -5.11
N GLU A 115 -16.98 26.71 -4.36
CA GLU A 115 -17.75 25.48 -4.24
C GLU A 115 -18.22 25.30 -2.80
N ARG A 116 -19.47 24.85 -2.62
CA ARG A 116 -20.02 24.58 -1.29
C ARG A 116 -19.65 23.16 -0.84
N ILE A 117 -19.06 23.09 0.34
CA ILE A 117 -18.76 21.85 1.05
C ILE A 117 -19.72 21.78 2.23
N SER A 118 -20.39 20.63 2.38
CA SER A 118 -21.32 20.40 3.49
C SER A 118 -21.29 18.94 3.89
N VAL A 119 -21.38 18.68 5.19
CA VAL A 119 -21.55 17.35 5.78
C VAL A 119 -22.59 17.44 6.89
N VAL A 120 -23.49 16.45 6.95
CA VAL A 120 -24.46 16.30 8.03
C VAL A 120 -23.89 15.29 9.01
N CYS A 121 -23.93 15.60 10.30
CA CYS A 121 -23.33 14.80 11.35
C CYS A 121 -24.22 14.77 12.60
N GLU A 122 -24.15 13.67 13.34
CA GLU A 122 -24.85 13.54 14.62
C GLU A 122 -23.87 13.74 15.78
N SER A 123 -24.23 14.63 16.69
CA SER A 123 -23.47 14.89 17.91
C SER A 123 -23.67 13.72 18.90
N PRO A 124 -22.60 13.12 19.48
CA PRO A 124 -22.72 12.15 20.55
C PRO A 124 -23.49 12.70 21.76
N PRO A 125 -24.21 11.86 22.54
CA PRO A 125 -24.98 12.32 23.71
C PRO A 125 -24.15 13.07 24.76
N GLU A 126 -22.88 12.70 24.90
CA GLU A 126 -21.92 13.29 25.83
C GLU A 126 -21.25 14.58 25.31
N ALA A 127 -21.46 14.95 24.05
CA ALA A 127 -20.81 16.11 23.46
C ALA A 127 -21.31 17.42 24.07
N LYS A 128 -20.38 18.25 24.52
CA LYS A 128 -20.63 19.60 25.04
C LYS A 128 -20.01 20.69 24.17
N LYS A 129 -18.95 20.35 23.45
CA LYS A 129 -18.21 21.29 22.59
C LYS A 129 -17.88 20.64 21.25
N ALA A 130 -17.68 21.46 20.24
CA ALA A 130 -17.19 21.05 18.95
C ALA A 130 -16.05 21.94 18.48
N LEU A 131 -15.03 21.35 17.88
CA LEU A 131 -13.89 22.02 17.30
C LEU A 131 -13.89 21.77 15.80
N LEU A 132 -14.06 22.83 15.04
CA LEU A 132 -14.11 22.84 13.59
C LEU A 132 -12.73 23.26 13.06
N PHE A 133 -12.22 22.56 12.06
CA PHE A 133 -11.08 22.98 11.24
C PHE A 133 -11.47 23.05 9.76
N ALA A 134 -10.99 24.06 9.05
CA ALA A 134 -10.75 23.96 7.61
C ALA A 134 -9.25 23.78 7.41
N ILE A 135 -8.85 22.70 6.74
CA ILE A 135 -7.45 22.36 6.53
C ILE A 135 -7.17 22.33 5.04
N SER A 136 -6.04 22.92 4.66
CA SER A 136 -5.56 22.99 3.29
C SER A 136 -4.09 22.58 3.23
N TYR A 137 -3.73 21.69 2.31
CA TYR A 137 -2.38 21.18 2.10
C TYR A 137 -1.89 21.51 0.70
N THR A 138 -0.70 22.10 0.57
CA THR A 138 -0.10 22.52 -0.70
C THR A 138 1.15 21.71 -1.05
N VAL A 139 1.30 21.31 -2.32
CA VAL A 139 2.41 20.44 -2.79
C VAL A 139 3.53 21.21 -3.50
N PHE A 140 3.21 22.37 -4.10
CA PHE A 140 4.11 23.19 -4.92
C PHE A 140 4.09 24.68 -4.53
N GLU A 141 5.06 25.45 -5.04
CA GLU A 141 5.33 26.86 -4.64
C GLU A 141 4.22 27.87 -4.98
N GLU A 142 3.23 27.54 -5.80
CA GLU A 142 2.13 28.44 -6.18
C GLU A 142 0.75 27.79 -5.98
N ALA A 143 0.22 27.79 -4.76
CA ALA A 143 -1.13 27.31 -4.46
C ALA A 143 -1.86 28.19 -3.44
N SER A 144 -3.17 28.41 -3.63
CA SER A 144 -3.97 29.24 -2.72
C SER A 144 -5.30 28.61 -2.37
N CYS A 145 -5.78 28.90 -1.16
CA CYS A 145 -7.08 28.47 -0.66
C CYS A 145 -7.82 29.65 -0.01
N SER A 146 -9.10 29.80 -0.35
CA SER A 146 -9.99 30.76 0.30
C SER A 146 -11.20 30.05 0.86
N TRP A 147 -11.43 30.21 2.16
CA TRP A 147 -12.63 29.71 2.82
C TRP A 147 -13.56 30.85 3.20
N SER A 148 -14.86 30.57 3.11
CA SER A 148 -15.90 31.52 3.50
C SER A 148 -17.08 30.81 4.13
N HIS A 149 -17.78 31.46 5.06
CA HIS A 149 -19.00 30.96 5.70
C HIS A 149 -18.85 29.56 6.35
N ILE A 150 -17.67 29.25 6.91
CA ILE A 150 -17.51 28.02 7.68
C ILE A 150 -18.42 28.10 8.91
N SER A 151 -19.33 27.15 9.06
CA SER A 151 -20.34 27.15 10.10
C SER A 151 -20.78 25.74 10.46
N LEU A 152 -21.12 25.57 11.74
CA LEU A 152 -21.80 24.39 12.26
C LEU A 152 -23.18 24.82 12.73
N GLN A 153 -24.24 24.33 12.09
CA GLN A 153 -25.62 24.71 12.41
C GLN A 153 -26.45 23.50 12.80
N PRO A 154 -27.24 23.55 13.89
CA PRO A 154 -28.18 22.48 14.21
C PRO A 154 -29.24 22.36 13.10
N ILE A 155 -29.57 21.13 12.72
CA ILE A 155 -30.66 20.83 11.81
C ILE A 155 -31.90 20.61 12.66
N THR A 156 -32.77 21.61 12.72
CA THR A 156 -34.11 21.46 13.28
C THR A 156 -35.06 21.07 12.15
N ASP A 157 -35.83 19.99 12.30
CA ASP A 157 -36.82 19.57 11.31
C ASP A 157 -37.82 20.68 10.98
N SER A 158 -37.60 21.36 9.85
CA SER A 158 -38.63 21.97 9.01
C SER A 158 -38.03 22.41 7.67
N THR A 159 -38.38 21.68 6.60
CA THR A 159 -38.51 22.13 5.19
C THR A 159 -37.41 23.00 4.58
N ASP A 160 -36.61 22.43 3.67
CA ASP A 160 -36.58 22.87 2.25
C ASP A 160 -35.65 21.98 1.41
N GLU A 161 -36.26 21.12 0.59
CA GLU A 161 -35.69 20.66 -0.68
C GLU A 161 -35.92 21.75 -1.72
N THR A 162 -34.90 22.12 -2.50
CA THR A 162 -35.04 22.34 -3.95
C THR A 162 -33.68 22.53 -4.64
N THR A 163 -33.42 21.60 -5.57
CA THR A 163 -32.85 21.72 -6.93
C THR A 163 -31.62 22.58 -7.21
N GLY A 164 -30.62 21.92 -7.79
CA GLY A 164 -29.48 22.54 -8.48
C GLY A 164 -28.80 21.57 -9.46
N THR A 165 -29.52 21.18 -10.51
CA THR A 165 -28.96 20.55 -11.72
C THR A 165 -28.03 21.54 -12.43
N THR A 166 -26.81 21.12 -12.76
CA THR A 166 -26.04 21.65 -13.90
C THR A 166 -25.29 20.50 -14.54
N GLY A 167 -25.50 20.32 -15.85
CA GLY A 167 -24.82 19.33 -16.67
C GLY A 167 -23.48 19.83 -17.18
N SER A 168 -22.65 18.90 -17.65
CA SER A 168 -21.58 19.19 -18.59
C SER A 168 -21.47 18.04 -19.58
N GLU A 169 -21.58 18.40 -20.86
CA GLU A 169 -21.42 17.57 -22.05
C GLU A 169 -20.01 16.96 -22.07
N ALA A 170 -19.93 15.64 -22.27
CA ALA A 170 -18.69 14.94 -22.62
C ALA A 170 -18.66 14.76 -24.14
N ALA A 171 -17.60 15.28 -24.78
CA ALA A 171 -17.34 15.07 -26.20
C ALA A 171 -16.78 13.66 -26.43
N GLU A 172 -17.47 12.89 -27.27
CA GLU A 172 -17.04 11.59 -27.78
C GLU A 172 -15.86 11.75 -28.75
N LEU A 173 -14.84 10.91 -28.61
CA LEU A 173 -13.83 10.66 -29.63
C LEU A 173 -13.93 9.19 -30.04
N GLU A 174 -14.17 8.96 -31.33
CA GLU A 174 -14.44 7.68 -31.97
C GLU A 174 -13.26 6.71 -31.90
N ASP A 175 -13.56 5.47 -31.48
CA ASP A 175 -12.63 4.34 -31.43
C ASP A 175 -12.61 3.60 -32.78
N VAL A 176 -11.41 3.40 -33.34
CA VAL A 176 -11.21 2.72 -34.62
C VAL A 176 -11.09 1.23 -34.38
N GLY A 177 -12.17 0.51 -34.71
CA GLY A 177 -12.31 -0.92 -34.49
C GLY A 177 -11.24 -1.79 -35.16
N VAL A 178 -10.72 -2.74 -34.39
CA VAL A 178 -10.06 -3.95 -34.89
C VAL A 178 -10.77 -5.17 -34.28
N SER A 179 -11.19 -6.10 -35.14
CA SER A 179 -12.10 -7.18 -34.79
C SER A 179 -11.40 -8.55 -34.58
N ARG A 180 -11.83 -9.26 -33.51
CA ARG A 180 -11.89 -10.74 -33.30
C ARG A 180 -10.57 -11.51 -33.03
N PRO A 181 -10.57 -12.75 -32.45
CA PRO A 181 -11.69 -13.67 -32.13
C PRO A 181 -11.66 -14.34 -30.71
N GLY A 182 -12.83 -14.85 -30.27
CA GLY A 182 -12.89 -16.09 -29.46
C GLY A 182 -13.09 -15.99 -27.94
N VAL A 183 -14.02 -15.18 -27.44
CA VAL A 183 -14.51 -15.31 -26.05
C VAL A 183 -15.75 -16.21 -26.05
N VAL A 184 -15.66 -17.35 -25.37
CA VAL A 184 -16.82 -18.17 -25.00
C VAL A 184 -17.63 -17.35 -23.98
N SER A 185 -18.93 -17.25 -24.23
CA SER A 185 -19.91 -16.39 -23.56
C SER A 185 -19.75 -16.30 -22.04
N SER A 186 -19.53 -15.08 -21.53
CA SER A 186 -19.77 -14.73 -20.14
C SER A 186 -21.28 -14.75 -19.88
N THR A 187 -21.72 -15.60 -18.96
CA THR A 187 -22.96 -15.34 -18.21
C THR A 187 -22.62 -14.30 -17.14
N ASP A 188 -23.38 -13.20 -17.08
CA ASP A 188 -23.23 -12.05 -16.14
C ASP A 188 -23.36 -12.41 -14.62
N GLU A 189 -23.21 -13.68 -14.24
CA GLU A 189 -23.47 -14.19 -12.88
C GLU A 189 -22.24 -14.80 -12.18
N ALA A 190 -21.11 -15.00 -12.88
CA ALA A 190 -19.94 -15.64 -12.29
C ALA A 190 -19.01 -14.63 -11.57
N PRO A 191 -18.49 -14.94 -10.36
CA PRO A 191 -17.54 -14.09 -9.66
C PRO A 191 -16.28 -13.79 -10.48
N VAL A 192 -15.82 -12.53 -10.42
CA VAL A 192 -14.54 -12.10 -11.00
C VAL A 192 -13.40 -12.52 -10.08
N ILE A 193 -12.37 -13.14 -10.65
CA ILE A 193 -11.14 -13.54 -9.94
C ILE A 193 -9.98 -12.67 -10.43
N ILE A 194 -9.26 -12.08 -9.48
CA ILE A 194 -8.17 -11.13 -9.66
C ILE A 194 -6.92 -11.68 -8.93
N PRO A 195 -5.77 -11.82 -9.58
CA PRO A 195 -5.57 -11.74 -11.02
C PRO A 195 -6.38 -12.77 -11.80
N ARG A 196 -6.63 -12.50 -13.08
CA ARG A 196 -7.30 -13.42 -14.01
C ARG A 196 -6.56 -14.76 -14.07
N PRO A 197 -7.21 -15.87 -13.70
CA PRO A 197 -6.58 -17.18 -13.73
C PRO A 197 -6.20 -17.64 -15.13
N GLN A 198 -5.18 -18.49 -15.24
CA GLN A 198 -4.76 -19.12 -16.50
C GLN A 198 -5.89 -19.97 -17.12
N ARG A 199 -6.61 -20.75 -16.30
CA ARG A 199 -7.80 -21.52 -16.70
C ARG A 199 -8.87 -21.44 -15.63
N ILE A 200 -10.10 -21.16 -16.03
CA ILE A 200 -11.30 -21.23 -15.18
C ILE A 200 -12.48 -21.79 -15.96
N SER A 201 -13.23 -22.71 -15.35
CA SER A 201 -14.51 -23.21 -15.87
C SER A 201 -15.54 -23.26 -14.75
N TRP A 202 -16.74 -22.76 -15.03
CA TRP A 202 -17.86 -22.75 -14.08
C TRP A 202 -18.89 -23.83 -14.43
N ASP A 203 -19.50 -24.41 -13.39
CA ASP A 203 -20.67 -25.29 -13.48
C ASP A 203 -21.74 -24.81 -12.49
N THR A 204 -22.70 -24.05 -13.00
CA THR A 204 -23.80 -23.49 -12.19
C THR A 204 -24.84 -24.53 -11.77
N SER A 205 -24.76 -25.77 -12.26
CA SER A 205 -25.62 -26.88 -11.81
C SER A 205 -25.18 -27.47 -10.47
N VAL A 206 -23.94 -27.20 -10.08
CA VAL A 206 -23.35 -27.53 -8.78
C VAL A 206 -23.56 -26.37 -7.82
N ALA A 207 -23.94 -26.69 -6.59
CA ALA A 207 -24.03 -25.73 -5.49
C ALA A 207 -23.39 -26.35 -4.26
N PHE A 208 -22.13 -25.99 -3.97
CA PHE A 208 -21.47 -26.35 -2.73
C PHE A 208 -22.04 -25.52 -1.59
N ARG A 209 -22.44 -26.17 -0.51
CA ARG A 209 -22.97 -25.50 0.67
C ARG A 209 -21.85 -25.22 1.67
N LEU A 210 -21.47 -23.96 1.80
CA LEU A 210 -20.58 -23.49 2.86
C LEU A 210 -21.43 -23.17 4.09
N SER A 211 -21.22 -23.90 5.19
CA SER A 211 -21.97 -23.75 6.45
C SER A 211 -21.08 -24.08 7.66
N PRO A 212 -21.49 -23.82 8.91
CA PRO A 212 -20.76 -24.26 10.11
C PRO A 212 -20.53 -25.78 10.21
N ALA A 213 -21.24 -26.60 9.43
CA ALA A 213 -21.03 -28.04 9.37
C ALA A 213 -19.81 -28.44 8.53
N VAL A 214 -19.28 -27.53 7.70
CA VAL A 214 -18.10 -27.75 6.89
C VAL A 214 -16.87 -27.92 7.78
N VAL A 215 -16.03 -28.87 7.39
CA VAL A 215 -14.73 -29.10 8.02
C VAL A 215 -13.62 -28.89 7.01
N ILE A 216 -12.58 -28.16 7.44
CA ILE A 216 -11.34 -28.02 6.70
C ILE A 216 -10.42 -29.17 7.09
N VAL A 217 -9.90 -29.88 6.09
CA VAL A 217 -9.00 -31.03 6.25
C VAL A 217 -7.67 -30.69 5.57
N PRO A 218 -6.63 -30.39 6.36
CA PRO A 218 -5.24 -30.42 5.91
C PRO A 218 -4.83 -31.87 5.61
N GLU A 219 -4.45 -32.15 4.37
CA GLU A 219 -3.98 -33.47 3.94
C GLU A 219 -2.62 -33.33 3.24
N GLY A 220 -1.63 -34.11 3.68
CA GLY A 220 -0.31 -34.15 3.07
C GLY A 220 0.74 -34.78 3.99
N ASP A 221 1.63 -35.58 3.41
CA ASP A 221 2.74 -36.22 4.14
C ASP A 221 3.96 -35.27 4.30
N MET A 222 3.99 -34.18 3.53
CA MET A 222 5.01 -33.14 3.53
C MET A 222 4.35 -31.76 3.71
N PHE A 223 5.07 -30.81 4.32
CA PHE A 223 4.61 -29.43 4.53
C PHE A 223 3.32 -29.31 5.38
N LEU A 224 3.05 -30.29 6.25
CA LEU A 224 1.81 -30.33 7.03
C LEU A 224 1.62 -29.09 7.92
N GLU A 225 2.70 -28.55 8.48
CA GLU A 225 2.67 -27.31 9.26
C GLU A 225 2.21 -26.11 8.42
N GLU A 226 2.70 -26.00 7.18
CA GLU A 226 2.28 -24.94 6.26
C GLU A 226 0.85 -25.13 5.77
N ILE A 227 0.42 -26.36 5.47
CA ILE A 227 -0.97 -26.65 5.09
C ILE A 227 -1.90 -26.29 6.25
N GLN A 228 -1.54 -26.68 7.47
CA GLN A 228 -2.27 -26.33 8.69
C GLN A 228 -2.36 -24.80 8.86
N ARG A 229 -1.28 -24.07 8.63
CA ARG A 229 -1.27 -22.60 8.68
C ARG A 229 -2.23 -21.98 7.65
N VAL A 230 -2.30 -22.52 6.43
CA VAL A 230 -3.26 -22.06 5.42
C VAL A 230 -4.70 -22.38 5.83
N ALA A 231 -4.93 -23.56 6.41
CA ALA A 231 -6.24 -23.94 6.94
C ALA A 231 -6.72 -23.01 8.06
N GLU A 232 -5.83 -22.67 8.99
CA GLU A 232 -6.09 -21.72 10.07
C GLU A 232 -6.37 -20.32 9.53
N TYR A 233 -5.57 -19.84 8.57
CA TYR A 233 -5.82 -18.57 7.89
C TYR A 233 -7.23 -18.52 7.30
N PHE A 234 -7.64 -19.58 6.60
CA PHE A 234 -8.97 -19.64 5.98
C PHE A 234 -10.09 -19.76 7.03
N SER A 235 -9.90 -20.56 8.09
CA SER A 235 -10.86 -20.66 9.21
C SER A 235 -11.07 -19.31 9.89
N VAL A 236 -9.99 -18.54 10.13
CA VAL A 236 -10.08 -17.19 10.67
C VAL A 236 -10.88 -16.27 9.75
N PHE A 237 -10.59 -16.27 8.44
CA PHE A 237 -11.37 -15.50 7.47
C PHE A 237 -12.87 -15.84 7.54
N VAL A 238 -13.22 -17.12 7.54
CA VAL A 238 -14.63 -17.55 7.61
C VAL A 238 -15.30 -17.10 8.92
N LYS A 239 -14.56 -17.13 10.03
CA LYS A 239 -15.07 -16.67 11.32
C LYS A 239 -15.24 -15.15 11.39
N THR A 240 -14.26 -14.39 10.93
CA THR A 240 -14.24 -12.93 11.09
C THR A 240 -15.09 -12.23 10.05
N GLU A 241 -15.04 -12.67 8.79
CA GLU A 241 -15.71 -12.00 7.67
C GLU A 241 -17.08 -12.61 7.36
N LEU A 242 -17.27 -13.92 7.61
CA LEU A 242 -18.56 -14.58 7.36
C LEU A 242 -19.35 -14.88 8.65
N GLY A 243 -18.72 -14.74 9.83
CA GLY A 243 -19.37 -15.01 11.11
C GLY A 243 -19.66 -16.48 11.39
N MET A 244 -19.04 -17.41 10.66
CA MET A 244 -19.23 -18.86 10.80
C MET A 244 -18.02 -19.50 11.50
N ASP A 245 -18.26 -20.34 12.51
CA ASP A 245 -17.19 -21.12 13.14
C ASP A 245 -17.09 -22.48 12.44
N ILE A 246 -16.05 -22.66 11.62
CA ILE A 246 -15.77 -23.91 10.92
C ILE A 246 -14.55 -24.58 11.53
N ARG A 247 -14.64 -25.90 11.71
CA ARG A 247 -13.59 -26.68 12.36
C ARG A 247 -12.48 -27.04 11.36
N VAL A 248 -11.23 -26.91 11.80
CA VAL A 248 -10.08 -27.56 11.17
C VAL A 248 -9.90 -28.93 11.84
N ALA A 249 -9.98 -30.01 11.07
CA ALA A 249 -9.82 -31.38 11.55
C ALA A 249 -8.43 -31.95 11.24
N THR A 250 -8.07 -33.03 11.92
CA THR A 250 -6.91 -33.86 11.58
C THR A 250 -7.31 -34.86 10.49
N SER A 251 -6.38 -35.23 9.59
CA SER A 251 -6.60 -36.07 8.40
C SER A 251 -7.44 -37.34 8.68
N ASP A 252 -7.26 -37.95 9.85
CA ASP A 252 -7.91 -39.20 10.26
C ASP A 252 -9.43 -39.06 10.55
N GLN A 253 -9.95 -37.82 10.63
CA GLN A 253 -11.36 -37.53 10.95
C GLN A 253 -12.22 -37.23 9.70
N ALA A 254 -11.61 -37.16 8.51
CA ALA A 254 -12.26 -36.68 7.30
C ALA A 254 -13.27 -37.67 6.67
N THR A 255 -13.15 -38.98 6.94
CA THR A 255 -13.87 -40.05 6.22
C THR A 255 -15.38 -40.12 6.53
N VAL A 256 -15.91 -39.25 7.39
CA VAL A 256 -17.27 -39.37 7.97
C VAL A 256 -18.19 -38.18 7.61
N LEU A 257 -17.70 -37.14 6.91
CA LEU A 257 -18.45 -35.89 6.73
C LEU A 257 -19.00 -35.70 5.30
N MET A 258 -20.21 -35.13 5.19
CA MET A 258 -20.90 -34.92 3.90
C MET A 258 -20.44 -33.65 3.16
N GLU A 259 -19.92 -32.64 3.86
CA GLU A 259 -19.45 -31.36 3.28
C GLU A 259 -18.01 -31.11 3.78
N THR A 260 -17.01 -31.04 2.89
CA THR A 260 -15.59 -30.95 3.28
C THR A 260 -14.80 -30.01 2.39
N ILE A 261 -13.87 -29.25 2.98
CA ILE A 261 -12.85 -28.49 2.27
C ILE A 261 -11.51 -29.18 2.50
N LEU A 262 -10.93 -29.71 1.43
CA LEU A 262 -9.65 -30.40 1.45
C LEU A 262 -8.56 -29.45 1.00
N LEU A 263 -7.55 -29.24 1.84
CA LEU A 263 -6.38 -28.43 1.54
C LEU A 263 -5.16 -29.33 1.52
N ARG A 264 -4.40 -29.28 0.43
CA ARG A 264 -3.22 -30.13 0.28
C ARG A 264 -2.11 -29.47 -0.53
N ILE A 265 -0.87 -29.82 -0.19
CA ILE A 265 0.30 -29.60 -1.03
C ILE A 265 0.72 -30.98 -1.48
N GLY A 266 0.82 -31.23 -2.78
CA GLY A 266 1.00 -32.61 -3.18
C GLY A 266 1.11 -32.88 -4.67
N SER A 267 1.71 -34.04 -4.95
CA SER A 267 1.95 -34.52 -6.31
C SER A 267 0.65 -34.98 -6.97
N PRO A 268 0.64 -35.20 -8.29
CA PRO A 268 -0.52 -35.73 -9.01
C PRO A 268 -1.15 -37.03 -8.54
N ARG A 269 -0.41 -37.83 -7.77
CA ARG A 269 -0.95 -39.08 -7.20
C ARG A 269 -1.96 -38.79 -6.10
N GLU A 270 -1.81 -37.66 -5.42
CA GLU A 270 -2.73 -37.19 -4.38
C GLU A 270 -3.91 -36.46 -5.01
N HIS A 271 -3.68 -35.74 -6.12
CA HIS A 271 -4.76 -35.10 -6.88
C HIS A 271 -5.50 -36.05 -7.84
N GLN A 272 -6.20 -37.04 -7.29
CA GLN A 272 -7.03 -37.96 -8.08
C GLN A 272 -8.19 -37.21 -8.76
N GLY A 273 -8.18 -37.13 -10.09
CA GLY A 273 -9.26 -36.53 -10.88
C GLY A 273 -8.80 -35.51 -11.93
N ALA A 274 -7.68 -34.82 -11.71
CA ALA A 274 -7.21 -33.83 -12.68
C ALA A 274 -6.67 -34.44 -13.98
N ASP A 275 -6.89 -33.70 -15.06
CA ASP A 275 -6.33 -33.98 -16.38
C ASP A 275 -4.79 -33.92 -16.38
N LYS A 276 -4.15 -34.59 -17.34
CA LYS A 276 -2.69 -34.73 -17.39
C LYS A 276 -1.92 -33.40 -17.40
N ASP A 277 -2.50 -32.36 -17.99
CA ASP A 277 -1.83 -31.06 -18.13
C ASP A 277 -1.84 -30.33 -16.78
N THR A 278 -2.98 -30.36 -16.08
CA THR A 278 -3.13 -29.84 -14.72
C THR A 278 -2.17 -30.55 -13.76
N GLN A 279 -2.02 -31.87 -13.90
CA GLN A 279 -1.07 -32.65 -13.10
C GLN A 279 0.38 -32.22 -13.35
N GLU A 280 0.74 -31.92 -14.59
CA GLU A 280 2.10 -31.47 -14.93
C GLU A 280 2.39 -30.06 -14.42
N ILE A 281 1.41 -29.15 -14.52
CA ILE A 281 1.49 -27.80 -13.96
C ILE A 281 1.79 -27.87 -12.45
N LEU A 282 0.99 -28.64 -11.70
CA LEU A 282 1.17 -28.81 -10.25
C LEU A 282 2.51 -29.45 -9.86
N ARG A 283 3.20 -30.14 -10.78
CA ARG A 283 4.54 -30.71 -10.52
C ARG A 283 5.69 -29.76 -10.80
N THR A 284 5.53 -28.90 -11.80
CA THR A 284 6.66 -28.22 -12.43
C THR A 284 6.66 -26.72 -12.25
N ARG A 285 5.51 -26.12 -11.89
CA ARG A 285 5.39 -24.68 -11.75
C ARG A 285 5.23 -24.28 -10.29
N ALA A 286 6.21 -23.51 -9.81
CA ALA A 286 6.17 -22.85 -8.52
C ALA A 286 4.90 -21.99 -8.39
N GLU A 287 4.36 -21.90 -7.18
CA GLU A 287 3.17 -21.11 -6.86
C GLU A 287 1.89 -21.52 -7.62
N SER A 288 1.92 -22.62 -8.38
CA SER A 288 0.75 -23.11 -9.09
C SER A 288 -0.24 -23.79 -8.15
N TYR A 289 -1.52 -23.74 -8.53
CA TYR A 289 -2.58 -24.42 -7.79
C TYR A 289 -3.74 -24.86 -8.69
N CYS A 290 -4.53 -25.79 -8.15
CA CYS A 290 -5.82 -26.19 -8.67
C CYS A 290 -6.87 -26.06 -7.56
N LEU A 291 -7.98 -25.37 -7.88
CA LEU A 291 -9.17 -25.26 -7.03
C LEU A 291 -10.35 -25.92 -7.74
N GLU A 292 -10.98 -26.88 -7.09
CA GLU A 292 -12.17 -27.56 -7.58
C GLU A 292 -13.30 -27.42 -6.57
N ILE A 293 -14.46 -26.94 -7.01
CA ILE A 293 -15.69 -26.86 -6.22
C ILE A 293 -16.67 -27.88 -6.79
N GLU A 294 -16.98 -28.90 -6.01
CA GLU A 294 -17.99 -29.92 -6.28
C GLU A 294 -19.16 -29.79 -5.27
N ARG A 295 -20.25 -30.54 -5.47
CA ARG A 295 -21.48 -30.42 -4.63
C ARG A 295 -21.23 -30.57 -3.13
N ASN A 296 -20.33 -31.49 -2.76
CA ASN A 296 -20.09 -31.91 -1.37
C ASN A 296 -18.63 -31.67 -0.94
N ARG A 297 -17.78 -31.19 -1.84
CA ARG A 297 -16.35 -31.11 -1.60
C ARG A 297 -15.74 -29.92 -2.33
N VAL A 298 -14.88 -29.19 -1.64
CA VAL A 298 -13.94 -28.25 -2.25
C VAL A 298 -12.55 -28.83 -2.09
N THR A 299 -11.77 -28.86 -3.15
CA THR A 299 -10.39 -29.33 -3.12
C THR A 299 -9.47 -28.21 -3.60
N ILE A 300 -8.49 -27.84 -2.78
CA ILE A 300 -7.45 -26.88 -3.14
C ILE A 300 -6.10 -27.56 -3.03
N THR A 301 -5.40 -27.65 -4.15
CA THR A 301 -4.09 -28.30 -4.25
C THR A 301 -3.06 -27.31 -4.75
N GLY A 302 -2.01 -27.06 -3.97
CA GLY A 302 -0.86 -26.27 -4.40
C GLY A 302 0.33 -27.14 -4.79
N HIS A 303 1.18 -26.65 -5.69
CA HIS A 303 2.53 -27.20 -5.90
C HIS A 303 3.38 -27.08 -4.63
N ASP A 304 3.30 -25.91 -4.00
CA ASP A 304 3.97 -25.55 -2.76
C ASP A 304 2.98 -24.81 -1.84
N ALA A 305 3.45 -24.42 -0.65
CA ALA A 305 2.60 -23.76 0.34
C ALA A 305 2.07 -22.40 -0.11
N ARG A 306 2.81 -21.68 -0.95
CA ARG A 306 2.38 -20.39 -1.47
C ARG A 306 1.35 -20.55 -2.58
N GLY A 307 1.50 -21.55 -3.44
CA GLY A 307 0.47 -21.95 -4.41
C GLY A 307 -0.84 -22.35 -3.72
N LEU A 308 -0.77 -23.18 -2.66
CA LEU A 308 -1.94 -23.53 -1.85
C LEU A 308 -2.60 -22.28 -1.24
N PHE A 309 -1.78 -21.38 -0.67
CA PHE A 309 -2.27 -20.11 -0.13
C PHE A 309 -2.98 -19.25 -1.18
N PHE A 310 -2.42 -19.11 -2.39
CA PHE A 310 -3.06 -18.37 -3.49
C PHE A 310 -4.33 -19.04 -4.01
N GLY A 311 -4.41 -20.37 -4.01
CA GLY A 311 -5.65 -21.09 -4.27
C GLY A 311 -6.75 -20.75 -3.28
N VAL A 312 -6.42 -20.64 -1.99
CA VAL A 312 -7.33 -20.13 -0.95
C VAL A 312 -7.72 -18.67 -1.20
N GLN A 313 -6.80 -17.81 -1.67
CA GLN A 313 -7.15 -16.42 -2.02
C GLN A 313 -8.20 -16.35 -3.13
N SER A 314 -8.07 -17.17 -4.18
CA SER A 314 -9.10 -17.28 -5.22
C SER A 314 -10.41 -17.81 -4.68
N PHE A 315 -10.38 -18.83 -3.82
CA PHE A 315 -11.60 -19.34 -3.19
C PHE A 315 -12.33 -18.26 -2.36
N ILE A 316 -11.58 -17.43 -1.62
CA ILE A 316 -12.15 -16.28 -0.90
C ILE A 316 -12.78 -15.26 -1.87
N GLN A 317 -12.17 -14.99 -3.03
CA GLN A 317 -12.75 -14.09 -4.01
C GLN A 317 -14.07 -14.61 -4.60
N ILE A 318 -14.21 -15.93 -4.78
CA ILE A 318 -15.48 -16.54 -5.17
C ILE A 318 -16.55 -16.26 -4.12
N ILE A 319 -16.24 -16.47 -2.83
CA ILE A 319 -17.15 -16.21 -1.72
C ILE A 319 -17.58 -14.73 -1.69
N ASN A 320 -16.62 -13.81 -1.76
CA ASN A 320 -16.88 -12.36 -1.68
C ASN A 320 -17.61 -11.82 -2.92
N GLY A 321 -17.34 -12.36 -4.11
CA GLY A 321 -18.01 -11.96 -5.34
C GLY A 321 -19.52 -12.26 -5.30
N LEU A 322 -19.91 -13.38 -4.70
CA LEU A 322 -21.31 -13.77 -4.56
C LEU A 322 -22.07 -12.95 -3.52
N GLN A 323 -21.41 -12.48 -2.47
CA GLN A 323 -22.01 -11.59 -1.47
C GLN A 323 -22.49 -10.26 -2.08
N ASN A 324 -21.78 -9.77 -3.10
CA ASN A 324 -22.05 -8.48 -3.75
C ASN A 324 -22.99 -8.58 -4.97
N SER A 325 -23.55 -9.77 -5.26
CA SER A 325 -24.47 -9.98 -6.37
C SER A 325 -25.92 -9.62 -5.97
N SER A 326 -26.66 -8.99 -6.88
CA SER A 326 -28.03 -8.50 -6.66
C SER A 326 -29.06 -9.61 -6.36
N GLN A 327 -28.75 -10.88 -6.62
CA GLN A 327 -29.58 -12.02 -6.18
C GLN A 327 -29.55 -12.25 -4.66
N ASN A 328 -28.58 -11.68 -3.93
CA ASN A 328 -28.49 -11.72 -2.46
C ASN A 328 -29.01 -10.45 -1.77
N GLU A 329 -29.63 -9.50 -2.49
CA GLU A 329 -30.20 -8.27 -1.89
C GLU A 329 -31.33 -8.54 -0.88
N LEU A 330 -31.91 -9.76 -0.88
CA LEU A 330 -32.83 -10.24 0.16
C LEU A 330 -32.13 -10.73 1.45
N GLN A 331 -30.80 -10.66 1.54
CA GLN A 331 -30.00 -10.97 2.73
C GLN A 331 -29.33 -9.72 3.33
N THR A 332 -29.87 -8.54 3.04
CA THR A 332 -29.43 -7.30 3.70
C THR A 332 -29.89 -7.31 5.16
N THR A 333 -28.92 -7.19 6.08
CA THR A 333 -29.01 -6.97 7.56
C THR A 333 -28.71 -8.13 8.54
N GLY A 334 -28.13 -9.26 8.14
CA GLY A 334 -27.68 -10.27 9.12
C GLY A 334 -26.57 -11.21 8.65
N LYS A 335 -25.73 -11.70 9.59
CA LYS A 335 -24.82 -12.83 9.37
C LYS A 335 -25.63 -14.00 8.82
N THR A 336 -25.34 -14.45 7.60
CA THR A 336 -26.02 -15.58 6.98
C THR A 336 -25.40 -16.88 7.45
N GLU A 337 -26.20 -17.88 7.80
CA GLU A 337 -25.71 -19.17 8.32
C GLU A 337 -25.10 -20.08 7.24
N GLN A 338 -25.27 -19.76 5.96
CA GLN A 338 -24.77 -20.58 4.86
C GLN A 338 -24.66 -19.81 3.54
N TYR A 339 -23.70 -20.21 2.70
CA TYR A 339 -23.50 -19.73 1.33
C TYR A 339 -23.56 -20.89 0.34
N TYR A 340 -24.04 -20.63 -0.88
CA TYR A 340 -24.03 -21.59 -1.97
C TYR A 340 -23.07 -21.13 -3.05
N LEU A 341 -22.03 -21.92 -3.31
CA LEU A 341 -20.99 -21.61 -4.27
C LEU A 341 -21.20 -22.46 -5.54
N PRO A 342 -21.18 -21.87 -6.74
CA PRO A 342 -21.27 -22.63 -7.97
C PRO A 342 -20.05 -23.55 -8.11
N GLY A 343 -20.23 -24.67 -8.81
CA GLY A 343 -19.10 -25.53 -9.13
C GLY A 343 -18.09 -24.79 -10.00
N CYS A 344 -16.80 -25.06 -9.78
CA CYS A 344 -15.76 -24.49 -10.62
C CYS A 344 -14.51 -25.37 -10.63
N VAL A 345 -13.71 -25.21 -11.68
CA VAL A 345 -12.33 -25.71 -11.75
C VAL A 345 -11.45 -24.54 -12.16
N ILE A 346 -10.48 -24.21 -11.32
CA ILE A 346 -9.43 -23.22 -11.60
C ILE A 346 -8.09 -23.96 -11.62
N VAL A 347 -7.28 -23.70 -12.65
CA VAL A 347 -5.87 -24.10 -12.71
C VAL A 347 -5.08 -22.86 -13.01
N ASP A 348 -4.15 -22.51 -12.11
CA ASP A 348 -3.54 -21.18 -12.14
C ASP A 348 -2.08 -21.20 -11.69
N TYR A 349 -1.32 -20.24 -12.20
CA TYR A 349 0.09 -19.99 -11.90
C TYR A 349 0.49 -18.60 -12.45
N PRO A 350 1.50 -17.94 -11.85
CA PRO A 350 1.96 -16.64 -12.33
C PRO A 350 2.90 -16.75 -13.54
N ASP A 351 2.91 -15.71 -14.37
CA ASP A 351 3.87 -15.55 -15.47
C ASP A 351 5.24 -15.03 -15.00
N LEU A 352 5.27 -14.20 -13.95
CA LEU A 352 6.48 -13.66 -13.34
C LEU A 352 6.67 -14.19 -11.91
N GLU A 353 7.90 -14.59 -11.59
CA GLU A 353 8.26 -15.14 -10.28
C GLU A 353 8.17 -14.07 -9.19
N TRP A 354 8.68 -12.87 -9.45
CA TRP A 354 8.72 -11.78 -8.48
C TRP A 354 7.57 -10.79 -8.67
N ARG A 355 6.72 -10.68 -7.64
CA ARG A 355 5.59 -9.77 -7.58
C ARG A 355 5.70 -9.02 -6.27
N ALA A 356 6.57 -8.02 -6.29
CA ALA A 356 6.98 -7.29 -5.10
C ALA A 356 6.26 -5.96 -4.98
N VAL A 357 6.11 -5.49 -3.74
CA VAL A 357 5.67 -4.13 -3.42
C VAL A 357 6.68 -3.46 -2.51
N HIS A 358 6.98 -2.19 -2.74
CA HIS A 358 7.77 -1.36 -1.84
C HIS A 358 6.87 -0.44 -1.01
N ILE A 359 7.17 -0.33 0.28
CA ILE A 359 6.44 0.52 1.23
C ILE A 359 7.38 1.28 2.16
N PHE A 360 6.90 2.42 2.65
CA PHE A 360 7.45 3.11 3.81
C PHE A 360 6.79 2.65 5.09
N ILE A 361 7.55 2.72 6.18
CA ILE A 361 7.02 2.55 7.54
C ILE A 361 7.36 3.75 8.43
N ASP A 362 6.48 3.98 9.38
CA ASP A 362 6.59 4.93 10.48
C ASP A 362 5.73 4.46 11.67
N PHE A 363 5.81 5.17 12.78
CA PHE A 363 5.13 4.84 14.04
C PHE A 363 3.60 4.64 13.93
N LEU A 364 2.93 5.19 12.91
CA LEU A 364 1.48 5.06 12.67
C LEU A 364 1.10 4.02 11.61
N SER A 365 2.05 3.67 10.74
CA SER A 365 1.79 2.87 9.53
C SER A 365 1.35 1.42 9.76
N GLN A 366 1.63 0.83 10.92
CA GLN A 366 1.61 -0.63 11.09
C GLN A 366 0.26 -1.28 10.82
N ASP A 367 -0.82 -0.75 11.41
CA ASP A 367 -2.16 -1.33 11.23
C ASP A 367 -2.63 -1.17 9.78
N PHE A 368 -2.35 -0.01 9.19
CA PHE A 368 -2.62 0.22 7.78
C PHE A 368 -1.84 -0.75 6.88
N THR A 369 -0.55 -0.97 7.16
CA THR A 369 0.27 -1.91 6.40
C THR A 369 -0.22 -3.34 6.54
N LYS A 370 -0.65 -3.78 7.74
CA LYS A 370 -1.26 -5.10 7.94
C LYS A 370 -2.55 -5.25 7.13
N ALA A 371 -3.40 -4.21 7.12
CA ALA A 371 -4.60 -4.19 6.30
C ALA A 371 -4.28 -4.24 4.79
N LEU A 372 -3.28 -3.47 4.34
CA LEU A 372 -2.77 -3.50 2.97
C LEU A 372 -2.30 -4.91 2.58
N ILE A 373 -1.52 -5.56 3.47
CA ILE A 373 -1.03 -6.93 3.26
C ILE A 373 -2.21 -7.90 3.07
N ASP A 374 -3.22 -7.90 3.95
CA ASP A 374 -4.29 -8.91 3.90
C ASP A 374 -5.37 -8.64 2.84
N LYS A 375 -5.69 -7.36 2.64
CA LYS A 375 -6.83 -6.96 1.80
C LYS A 375 -6.40 -6.68 0.37
N ILE A 376 -5.14 -6.31 0.13
CA ILE A 376 -4.59 -6.08 -1.21
C ILE A 376 -3.49 -7.08 -1.54
N LEU A 377 -2.35 -7.06 -0.85
CA LEU A 377 -1.15 -7.74 -1.35
C LEU A 377 -1.34 -9.26 -1.45
N CYS A 378 -1.76 -9.90 -0.36
CA CYS A 378 -2.02 -11.33 -0.33
C CYS A 378 -3.25 -11.69 -1.17
N ARG A 379 -4.32 -10.89 -1.06
CA ARG A 379 -5.58 -11.10 -1.79
C ARG A 379 -5.36 -11.22 -3.29
N TYR A 380 -4.45 -10.39 -3.82
CA TYR A 380 -4.12 -10.29 -5.23
C TYR A 380 -2.72 -10.85 -5.56
N LYS A 381 -2.26 -11.80 -4.73
CA LYS A 381 -1.16 -12.73 -5.01
C LYS A 381 0.23 -12.10 -5.20
N PHE A 382 0.50 -10.95 -4.58
CA PHE A 382 1.87 -10.47 -4.37
C PHE A 382 2.61 -11.41 -3.41
N ASN A 383 3.92 -11.57 -3.60
CA ASN A 383 4.72 -12.55 -2.88
C ASN A 383 5.98 -11.99 -2.21
N ALA A 384 6.28 -10.70 -2.42
CA ALA A 384 7.41 -10.03 -1.79
C ALA A 384 7.05 -8.62 -1.33
N LEU A 385 7.66 -8.21 -0.22
CA LEU A 385 7.49 -6.89 0.40
C LEU A 385 8.86 -6.30 0.71
N VAL A 386 9.20 -5.20 0.05
CA VAL A 386 10.40 -4.40 0.34
C VAL A 386 9.99 -3.29 1.31
N ILE A 387 10.56 -3.29 2.51
CA ILE A 387 10.24 -2.30 3.55
C ILE A 387 11.40 -1.35 3.70
N GLU A 388 11.17 -0.08 3.37
CA GLU A 388 12.15 0.98 3.64
C GLU A 388 12.20 1.32 5.13
N CYS A 389 13.28 0.88 5.78
CA CYS A 389 13.43 0.83 7.23
C CYS A 389 14.55 1.75 7.76
N SER A 390 14.96 2.76 6.99
CA SER A 390 15.88 3.82 7.45
C SER A 390 15.31 4.66 8.61
N SER A 391 13.99 4.65 8.80
CA SER A 391 13.27 5.38 9.88
C SER A 391 12.78 4.43 10.99
N VAL A 392 13.70 3.64 11.54
CA VAL A 392 13.47 2.70 12.65
C VAL A 392 14.40 3.06 13.81
N LYS A 393 13.95 2.81 15.03
CA LYS A 393 14.73 3.01 16.25
C LYS A 393 15.72 1.86 16.47
N TRP A 394 16.75 1.82 15.64
CA TRP A 394 17.84 0.84 15.74
C TRP A 394 18.61 1.01 17.05
N GLU A 395 18.61 -0.01 17.90
CA GLU A 395 19.23 -0.01 19.24
C GLU A 395 20.76 0.08 19.18
N SER A 396 21.36 -0.31 18.06
CA SER A 396 22.78 -0.08 17.76
C SER A 396 23.18 1.40 17.77
N HIS A 397 22.26 2.30 17.37
CA HIS A 397 22.51 3.75 17.27
C HIS A 397 21.32 4.57 17.81
N PRO A 398 21.11 4.64 19.14
CA PRO A 398 20.01 5.40 19.74
C PRO A 398 20.11 6.91 19.52
N GLU A 399 21.30 7.43 19.23
CA GLU A 399 21.54 8.86 19.00
C GLU A 399 20.87 9.41 17.73
N ILE A 400 20.57 8.55 16.74
CA ILE A 400 19.89 8.93 15.50
C ILE A 400 18.37 8.74 15.53
N TRP A 401 17.82 8.28 16.67
CA TRP A 401 16.38 8.05 16.79
C TRP A 401 15.56 9.31 16.59
N ARG A 402 14.41 9.13 15.95
CA ARG A 402 13.39 10.17 15.77
C ARG A 402 12.10 9.74 16.43
N GLU A 403 11.31 10.69 16.92
CA GLU A 403 10.03 10.40 17.57
C GLU A 403 9.07 9.66 16.63
N SER A 404 9.08 10.01 15.34
CA SER A 404 8.24 9.38 14.32
C SER A 404 8.75 8.02 13.81
N ALA A 405 9.91 7.54 14.27
CA ALA A 405 10.47 6.27 13.83
C ALA A 405 9.75 5.07 14.47
N VAL A 406 9.72 3.95 13.76
CA VAL A 406 9.11 2.70 14.26
C VAL A 406 9.99 2.07 15.34
N GLU A 407 9.37 1.56 16.40
CA GLU A 407 10.06 0.72 17.40
C GLU A 407 10.47 -0.64 16.78
N THR A 408 11.66 -1.14 17.08
CA THR A 408 12.17 -2.39 16.49
C THR A 408 11.26 -3.60 16.74
N ASP A 409 10.65 -3.71 17.94
CA ASP A 409 9.70 -4.78 18.26
C ASP A 409 8.43 -4.75 17.40
N LYS A 410 7.98 -3.54 17.08
CA LYS A 410 6.82 -3.31 16.22
C LYS A 410 7.11 -3.66 14.77
N LEU A 411 8.32 -3.34 14.30
CA LEU A 411 8.78 -3.81 13.00
C LEU A 411 8.87 -5.33 12.95
N ARG A 412 9.41 -5.98 13.99
CA ARG A 412 9.51 -7.44 14.06
C ARG A 412 8.12 -8.10 13.96
N ASP A 413 7.14 -7.58 14.67
CA ASP A 413 5.74 -8.04 14.58
C ASP A 413 5.19 -7.91 13.15
N LEU A 414 5.42 -6.76 12.48
CA LEU A 414 5.00 -6.56 11.09
C LEU A 414 5.71 -7.52 10.11
N VAL A 415 7.00 -7.74 10.27
CA VAL A 415 7.77 -8.69 9.45
C VAL A 415 7.21 -10.10 9.62
N ASP A 416 7.04 -10.55 10.86
CA ASP A 416 6.52 -11.89 11.14
C ASP A 416 5.07 -12.02 10.63
N TYR A 417 4.27 -10.95 10.72
CA TYR A 417 2.92 -10.89 10.17
C TYR A 417 2.90 -11.16 8.65
N ALA A 418 3.76 -10.47 7.89
CA ALA A 418 3.89 -10.64 6.44
C ALA A 418 4.43 -12.04 6.08
N LYS A 419 5.44 -12.54 6.80
CA LYS A 419 6.00 -13.90 6.58
C LYS A 419 4.98 -15.01 6.84
N ARG A 420 4.11 -14.86 7.85
CA ARG A 420 2.99 -15.81 8.09
C ARG A 420 2.01 -15.90 6.91
N ARG A 421 2.01 -14.91 6.02
CA ARG A 421 1.24 -14.87 4.77
C ARG A 421 2.07 -15.18 3.53
N PHE A 422 3.18 -15.91 3.74
CA PHE A 422 4.03 -16.44 2.67
C PHE A 422 4.73 -15.38 1.82
N MET A 423 4.82 -14.13 2.31
CA MET A 423 5.61 -13.08 1.67
C MET A 423 7.10 -13.20 2.03
N GLU A 424 7.96 -13.01 1.04
CA GLU A 424 9.38 -12.69 1.29
C GLU A 424 9.46 -11.23 1.75
N VAL A 425 10.13 -10.96 2.86
CA VAL A 425 10.20 -9.60 3.43
C VAL A 425 11.65 -9.13 3.41
N ILE A 426 11.91 -8.05 2.69
CA ILE A 426 13.24 -7.55 2.36
C ILE A 426 13.43 -6.18 3.03
N PRO A 427 14.41 -6.02 3.92
CA PRO A 427 14.74 -4.70 4.44
C PRO A 427 15.38 -3.85 3.34
N LEU A 428 14.98 -2.59 3.26
CA LEU A 428 15.67 -1.55 2.50
C LEU A 428 16.21 -0.51 3.47
N VAL A 429 17.53 -0.47 3.61
CA VAL A 429 18.22 0.58 4.38
C VAL A 429 18.96 1.47 3.38
N GLN A 430 18.52 2.73 3.29
CA GLN A 430 19.12 3.67 2.36
C GLN A 430 20.59 3.92 2.72
N SER A 431 21.46 3.68 1.75
CA SER A 431 22.90 3.66 1.94
C SER A 431 23.60 4.39 0.81
N LEU A 432 24.68 5.09 1.14
CA LEU A 432 25.43 6.02 0.29
C LEU A 432 24.60 7.22 -0.17
N GLY A 433 23.55 7.01 -0.97
CA GLY A 433 22.52 8.01 -1.25
C GLY A 433 21.44 8.05 -0.17
N HIS A 434 20.60 9.09 -0.17
CA HIS A 434 19.44 9.25 0.71
C HIS A 434 19.71 8.99 2.21
N CYS A 435 20.91 9.31 2.69
CA CYS A 435 21.37 9.06 4.06
C CYS A 435 21.11 10.22 5.04
N GLN A 436 20.20 11.17 4.72
CA GLN A 436 19.86 12.28 5.63
C GLN A 436 19.38 11.79 7.01
N TRP A 437 18.88 10.55 7.07
CA TRP A 437 18.46 9.90 8.30
C TRP A 437 19.62 9.71 9.30
N LEU A 438 20.85 9.45 8.85
CA LEU A 438 22.03 9.35 9.70
C LEU A 438 22.41 10.68 10.39
N PHE A 439 22.03 11.82 9.79
CA PHE A 439 22.51 13.15 10.18
C PHE A 439 21.45 14.01 10.89
N ALA A 440 20.20 13.54 10.96
CA ALA A 440 19.03 14.32 11.33
C ALA A 440 19.14 15.09 12.65
N ASN A 441 19.79 14.47 13.64
CA ASN A 441 19.92 14.98 15.00
C ASN A 441 21.28 15.66 15.23
N GLY A 442 21.97 16.07 14.16
CA GLY A 442 23.34 16.58 14.22
C GLY A 442 24.39 15.51 14.58
N GLN A 443 24.01 14.24 14.57
CA GLN A 443 24.89 13.09 14.79
C GLN A 443 25.58 12.69 13.48
N ASN A 444 26.65 11.90 13.58
CA ASN A 444 27.36 11.33 12.43
C ASN A 444 27.86 12.35 11.39
N VAL A 445 27.94 13.64 11.74
CA VAL A 445 28.42 14.71 10.85
C VAL A 445 29.89 14.54 10.44
N ASP A 446 30.66 13.78 11.21
CA ASP A 446 32.04 13.43 10.93
C ASP A 446 32.21 12.43 9.78
N ILE A 447 31.21 11.58 9.53
CA ILE A 447 31.17 10.66 8.39
C ILE A 447 30.44 11.22 7.18
N CYS A 448 29.83 12.41 7.26
CA CYS A 448 29.11 13.04 6.15
C CYS A 448 30.07 13.52 5.03
N GLU A 449 29.79 13.19 3.76
CA GLU A 449 30.61 13.59 2.60
C GLU A 449 30.53 15.11 2.36
N ASP A 450 29.31 15.66 2.39
CA ASP A 450 29.06 17.09 2.27
C ASP A 450 28.30 17.62 3.48
N ARG A 451 29.01 18.17 4.46
CA ARG A 451 28.41 18.73 5.69
C ARG A 451 27.48 19.92 5.44
N ASP A 452 27.64 20.63 4.32
CA ASP A 452 26.78 21.77 3.98
C ASP A 452 25.44 21.27 3.42
N ASN A 453 25.42 20.06 2.86
CA ASN A 453 24.25 19.41 2.28
C ASN A 453 24.22 17.91 2.68
N PRO A 454 23.92 17.58 3.95
CA PRO A 454 24.00 16.21 4.43
C PRO A 454 23.06 15.28 3.67
N TYR A 455 23.62 14.39 2.86
CA TYR A 455 22.88 13.49 1.97
C TYR A 455 23.56 12.13 1.84
N ALA A 456 24.90 12.13 1.75
CA ALA A 456 25.70 10.93 1.61
C ALA A 456 26.77 10.83 2.70
N TYR A 457 27.09 9.61 3.15
CA TYR A 457 28.28 9.38 3.97
C TYR A 457 29.54 9.25 3.08
N ASN A 458 30.71 9.45 3.69
CA ASN A 458 32.00 9.35 3.03
C ASN A 458 32.48 7.88 3.06
N PRO A 459 32.57 7.19 1.90
CA PRO A 459 33.01 5.79 1.83
C PRO A 459 34.51 5.61 2.11
N LEU A 460 35.29 6.68 2.22
CA LEU A 460 36.70 6.62 2.64
C LEU A 460 36.87 6.73 4.15
N ASN A 461 35.81 7.00 4.90
CA ASN A 461 35.83 6.99 6.35
C ASN A 461 35.38 5.63 6.88
N ASP A 462 36.29 4.88 7.51
CA ASP A 462 35.98 3.54 8.03
C ASP A 462 34.87 3.53 9.09
N ARG A 463 34.64 4.66 9.78
CA ARG A 463 33.52 4.78 10.73
C ARG A 463 32.17 4.71 10.04
N SER A 464 32.05 5.10 8.75
CA SER A 464 30.82 4.93 7.97
C SER A 464 30.36 3.47 7.98
N TYR A 465 31.29 2.54 7.77
CA TYR A 465 30.98 1.11 7.76
C TYR A 465 30.73 0.55 9.16
N SER A 466 31.37 1.10 10.20
CA SER A 466 31.07 0.68 11.58
C SER A 466 29.61 0.96 11.90
N VAL A 467 29.12 2.18 11.62
CA VAL A 467 27.73 2.57 11.85
C VAL A 467 26.77 1.77 10.97
N MET A 468 27.02 1.71 9.66
CA MET A 468 26.09 1.05 8.74
C MET A 468 25.99 -0.46 8.98
N PHE A 469 27.10 -1.13 9.30
CA PHE A 469 27.11 -2.58 9.49
C PHE A 469 26.49 -3.02 10.81
N GLU A 470 26.60 -2.21 11.87
CA GLU A 470 25.86 -2.44 13.12
C GLU A 470 24.34 -2.36 12.89
N ILE A 471 23.87 -1.39 12.10
CA ILE A 471 22.46 -1.26 11.70
C ILE A 471 22.02 -2.43 10.78
N TYR A 472 22.86 -2.82 9.83
CA TYR A 472 22.55 -3.94 8.94
C TYR A 472 22.43 -5.25 9.72
N ASP A 473 23.33 -5.52 10.66
CA ASP A 473 23.29 -6.74 11.46
C ASP A 473 22.00 -6.78 12.30
N GLU A 474 21.59 -5.66 12.91
CA GLU A 474 20.31 -5.55 13.62
C GLU A 474 19.09 -5.74 12.69
N ALA A 475 19.12 -5.15 11.50
CA ALA A 475 18.07 -5.34 10.49
C ALA A 475 18.02 -6.81 10.00
N ILE A 476 19.17 -7.48 9.83
CA ILE A 476 19.24 -8.91 9.47
C ILE A 476 18.62 -9.76 10.59
N GLU A 477 18.86 -9.45 11.86
CA GLU A 477 18.26 -10.16 12.99
C GLU A 477 16.73 -10.03 13.01
N VAL A 478 16.21 -8.82 12.76
CA VAL A 478 14.76 -8.55 12.72
C VAL A 478 14.11 -9.22 11.51
N PHE A 479 14.68 -9.00 10.32
CA PHE A 479 14.06 -9.42 9.07
C PHE A 479 14.31 -10.88 8.76
N ARG A 480 15.44 -11.47 9.19
CA ARG A 480 15.94 -12.78 8.75
C ARG A 480 15.79 -12.96 7.24
N PRO A 481 16.38 -12.08 6.41
CA PRO A 481 16.05 -12.01 5.00
C PRO A 481 16.99 -12.88 4.14
N LYS A 482 16.58 -13.21 2.92
CA LYS A 482 17.50 -13.77 1.90
C LYS A 482 18.18 -12.68 1.08
N LEU A 483 17.49 -11.56 0.88
CA LEU A 483 17.95 -10.38 0.16
C LEU A 483 17.96 -9.17 1.09
N PHE A 484 18.93 -8.27 0.92
CA PHE A 484 18.98 -7.00 1.64
C PHE A 484 19.13 -5.86 0.64
N HIS A 485 18.15 -4.95 0.61
CA HIS A 485 18.16 -3.84 -0.31
C HIS A 485 18.97 -2.67 0.26
N ILE A 486 20.06 -2.29 -0.40
CA ILE A 486 21.00 -1.28 0.11
C ILE A 486 20.66 0.14 -0.37
N GLY A 487 19.68 0.25 -1.25
CA GLY A 487 19.30 1.53 -1.86
C GLY A 487 20.30 1.88 -2.94
N HIS A 488 21.26 2.76 -2.60
CA HIS A 488 22.36 3.22 -3.47
C HIS A 488 21.93 4.03 -4.70
N ASP A 489 20.68 4.50 -4.71
CA ASP A 489 20.15 5.37 -5.75
C ASP A 489 20.60 6.83 -5.56
N GLU A 490 20.64 7.57 -6.66
CA GLU A 490 20.64 9.04 -6.65
C GLU A 490 21.75 9.71 -5.81
N VAL A 491 22.90 9.05 -5.61
CA VAL A 491 24.01 9.46 -4.71
C VAL A 491 24.47 10.91 -4.90
N ARG A 492 24.35 11.46 -6.11
CA ARG A 492 24.76 12.84 -6.47
C ARG A 492 23.58 13.81 -6.60
N MET A 493 22.39 13.47 -6.12
CA MET A 493 21.20 14.32 -6.19
C MET A 493 21.34 15.58 -5.34
N VAL A 494 21.88 15.44 -4.13
CA VAL A 494 22.02 16.54 -3.17
C VAL A 494 23.47 16.65 -2.70
N GLY A 495 23.99 17.88 -2.72
CA GLY A 495 25.36 18.16 -2.31
C GLY A 495 26.41 17.72 -3.32
N SER A 496 27.68 17.95 -3.00
CA SER A 496 28.80 17.49 -3.82
C SER A 496 29.24 16.09 -3.42
N PHE A 497 29.30 15.16 -4.37
CA PHE A 497 29.88 13.84 -4.14
C PHE A 497 30.74 13.41 -5.35
N PRO A 498 32.03 13.04 -5.14
CA PRO A 498 32.81 13.22 -3.92
C PRO A 498 33.19 14.71 -3.71
N LYS A 499 33.12 15.19 -2.47
CA LYS A 499 33.57 16.53 -2.07
C LYS A 499 35.03 16.54 -1.63
N SER A 500 35.47 15.48 -0.93
CA SER A 500 36.81 15.37 -0.37
C SER A 500 37.90 15.34 -1.45
N ALA A 501 39.11 15.85 -1.14
CA ALA A 501 40.22 15.86 -2.10
C ALA A 501 40.63 14.43 -2.51
N GLN A 502 40.70 13.52 -1.55
CA GLN A 502 40.99 12.10 -1.79
C GLN A 502 39.88 11.42 -2.60
N GLY A 503 38.61 11.74 -2.31
CA GLY A 503 37.49 11.21 -3.08
C GLY A 503 37.50 11.69 -4.53
N LYS A 504 37.80 12.98 -4.77
CA LYS A 504 37.97 13.54 -6.12
C LYS A 504 39.12 12.90 -6.89
N GLU A 505 40.22 12.57 -6.21
CA GLU A 505 41.35 11.86 -6.83
C GLU A 505 40.97 10.42 -7.25
N LYS A 506 40.18 9.72 -6.42
CA LYS A 506 39.69 8.37 -6.75
C LYS A 506 38.61 8.35 -7.84
N GLY A 507 37.77 9.37 -7.89
CA GLY A 507 36.64 9.46 -8.82
C GLY A 507 35.38 8.74 -8.31
N PHE A 508 34.23 9.18 -8.80
CA PHE A 508 32.91 8.72 -8.35
C PHE A 508 32.68 7.23 -8.57
N GLU A 509 32.92 6.75 -9.79
CA GLU A 509 32.65 5.37 -10.19
C GLU A 509 33.47 4.38 -9.37
N SER A 510 34.74 4.70 -9.11
CA SER A 510 35.61 3.86 -8.26
C SER A 510 35.17 3.85 -6.80
N LEU A 511 34.67 4.97 -6.28
CA LEU A 511 34.15 5.03 -4.90
C LEU A 511 32.85 4.25 -4.77
N PHE A 512 31.94 4.41 -5.73
CA PHE A 512 30.67 3.68 -5.76
C PHE A 512 30.92 2.17 -5.75
N VAL A 513 31.72 1.65 -6.69
CA VAL A 513 32.04 0.21 -6.74
C VAL A 513 32.76 -0.27 -5.48
N GLN A 514 33.68 0.54 -4.92
CA GLN A 514 34.37 0.17 -3.69
C GLN A 514 33.38 0.04 -2.50
N ASP A 515 32.45 0.99 -2.39
CA ASP A 515 31.45 1.01 -1.32
C ASP A 515 30.48 -0.17 -1.45
N THR A 516 29.91 -0.35 -2.65
CA THR A 516 28.98 -1.45 -2.95
C THR A 516 29.61 -2.81 -2.66
N ASN A 517 30.86 -3.04 -3.08
CA ASN A 517 31.54 -4.32 -2.84
C ASN A 517 31.82 -4.55 -1.35
N ARG A 518 32.13 -3.50 -0.59
CA ARG A 518 32.39 -3.63 0.85
C ARG A 518 31.12 -3.99 1.61
N ILE A 519 29.99 -3.37 1.24
CA ILE A 519 28.67 -3.72 1.76
C ILE A 519 28.29 -5.15 1.37
N SER A 520 28.48 -5.51 0.10
CA SER A 520 28.15 -6.85 -0.41
C SER A 520 28.91 -7.93 0.34
N GLN A 521 30.23 -7.78 0.54
CA GLN A 521 31.04 -8.70 1.33
C GLN A 521 30.54 -8.86 2.78
N HIS A 522 30.08 -7.76 3.39
CA HIS A 522 29.50 -7.82 4.74
C HIS A 522 28.22 -8.66 4.73
N LEU A 523 27.27 -8.35 3.85
CA LEU A 523 25.99 -9.08 3.74
C LEU A 523 26.19 -10.56 3.40
N GLU A 524 27.05 -10.87 2.43
CA GLU A 524 27.35 -12.25 2.02
C GLU A 524 27.97 -13.07 3.15
N SER A 525 28.80 -12.44 4.00
CA SER A 525 29.35 -13.12 5.18
C SER A 525 28.29 -13.50 6.23
N ARG A 526 27.09 -12.90 6.16
CA ARG A 526 25.90 -13.28 6.94
C ARG A 526 24.96 -14.22 6.17
N GLY A 527 25.34 -14.65 4.97
CA GLY A 527 24.49 -15.48 4.10
C GLY A 527 23.33 -14.72 3.45
N VAL A 528 23.44 -13.39 3.37
CA VAL A 528 22.42 -12.51 2.79
C VAL A 528 22.94 -11.92 1.48
N ARG A 529 22.13 -11.98 0.43
CA ARG A 529 22.52 -11.47 -0.89
C ARG A 529 22.13 -9.99 -1.04
N PRO A 530 23.00 -9.12 -1.58
CA PRO A 530 22.68 -7.71 -1.75
C PRO A 530 21.71 -7.47 -2.92
N MET A 531 20.82 -6.50 -2.73
CA MET A 531 19.86 -5.97 -3.72
C MET A 531 20.02 -4.46 -3.82
N MET A 532 19.90 -3.88 -5.02
CA MET A 532 20.25 -2.48 -5.26
C MET A 532 19.38 -1.83 -6.33
N TRP A 533 19.08 -0.53 -6.17
CA TRP A 533 18.56 0.28 -7.27
C TRP A 533 19.64 0.44 -8.35
N ALA A 534 19.23 0.34 -9.61
CA ALA A 534 20.18 0.20 -10.71
C ALA A 534 20.47 1.49 -11.48
N ASP A 535 19.94 2.65 -11.08
CA ASP A 535 20.05 3.91 -11.83
C ASP A 535 21.51 4.34 -12.07
N ILE A 536 22.35 4.27 -11.03
CA ILE A 536 23.74 4.73 -11.12
C ILE A 536 24.58 3.83 -12.05
N ILE A 537 24.45 2.51 -11.94
CA ILE A 537 25.27 1.56 -12.71
C ILE A 537 24.91 1.51 -14.20
N GLN A 538 23.73 2.00 -14.56
CA GLN A 538 23.30 2.15 -15.95
C GLN A 538 23.91 3.37 -16.63
N GLU A 539 24.53 4.29 -15.88
CA GLU A 539 25.24 5.42 -16.49
C GLU A 539 26.39 4.93 -17.39
N PRO A 540 26.61 5.54 -18.57
CA PRO A 540 27.65 5.10 -19.50
C PRO A 540 29.07 5.06 -18.91
N THR A 541 29.36 5.88 -17.89
CA THR A 541 30.68 5.91 -17.25
C THR A 541 30.98 4.67 -16.43
N PHE A 542 29.97 3.87 -16.07
CA PHE A 542 30.12 2.63 -15.30
C PHE A 542 30.50 1.41 -16.15
N GLN A 543 30.41 1.49 -17.48
CA GLN A 543 30.79 0.39 -18.39
C GLN A 543 32.17 -0.24 -18.05
N PRO A 544 33.26 0.53 -17.81
CA PRO A 544 34.57 -0.03 -17.45
C PRO A 544 34.64 -0.61 -16.03
N TYR A 545 33.61 -0.41 -15.21
CA TYR A 545 33.57 -0.74 -13.79
C TYR A 545 32.64 -1.92 -13.48
N LEU A 546 31.75 -2.32 -14.40
CA LEU A 546 30.84 -3.46 -14.18
C LEU A 546 31.57 -4.76 -13.84
N SER A 547 32.67 -5.06 -14.54
CA SER A 547 33.50 -6.24 -14.24
C SER A 547 34.15 -6.22 -12.84
N LYS A 548 34.07 -5.10 -12.12
CA LYS A 548 34.64 -4.92 -10.79
C LYS A 548 33.59 -4.83 -9.70
N ILE A 549 32.32 -4.65 -10.03
CA ILE A 549 31.23 -4.65 -9.05
C ILE A 549 30.83 -6.10 -8.74
N ASP A 550 30.29 -6.34 -7.56
CA ASP A 550 29.83 -7.66 -7.18
C ASP A 550 28.76 -8.18 -8.16
N SER A 551 29.12 -9.25 -8.88
CA SER A 551 28.24 -9.94 -9.83
C SER A 551 27.04 -10.62 -9.16
N SER A 552 27.07 -10.81 -7.84
CA SER A 552 25.96 -11.40 -7.10
C SER A 552 24.78 -10.43 -6.93
N LEU A 553 24.96 -9.12 -7.14
CA LEU A 553 23.92 -8.11 -6.92
C LEU A 553 22.59 -8.45 -7.62
N PHE A 554 21.50 -8.34 -6.87
CA PHE A 554 20.15 -8.38 -7.41
C PHE A 554 19.72 -6.96 -7.79
N MET A 555 19.50 -6.71 -9.07
CA MET A 555 19.30 -5.36 -9.60
C MET A 555 17.83 -4.99 -9.74
N VAL A 556 17.50 -3.76 -9.37
CA VAL A 556 16.16 -3.20 -9.49
C VAL A 556 16.20 -1.96 -10.38
N ASP A 557 15.73 -2.10 -11.62
CA ASP A 557 15.67 -1.00 -12.59
C ASP A 557 14.36 -0.23 -12.44
N TRP A 558 14.40 0.96 -11.86
CA TRP A 558 13.22 1.81 -11.74
C TRP A 558 13.07 2.71 -12.97
N GLN A 559 11.88 2.67 -13.58
CA GLN A 559 11.51 3.50 -14.72
C GLN A 559 10.05 3.92 -14.52
N TYR A 560 9.79 5.22 -14.46
CA TYR A 560 8.45 5.75 -14.14
C TYR A 560 7.72 6.33 -15.35
N THR A 561 8.41 6.42 -16.48
CA THR A 561 7.83 6.85 -17.77
C THR A 561 7.64 5.62 -18.65
N PRO A 562 6.49 5.46 -19.33
CA PRO A 562 6.29 4.35 -20.24
C PRO A 562 7.23 4.44 -21.45
N PHE A 563 7.97 3.36 -21.71
CA PHE A 563 8.78 3.18 -22.91
C PHE A 563 8.30 2.00 -23.75
N ARG A 564 8.70 1.98 -25.03
CA ARG A 564 8.47 0.82 -25.91
C ARG A 564 9.48 -0.31 -25.69
N ALA A 565 10.65 0.02 -25.15
CA ALA A 565 11.71 -0.91 -24.78
C ALA A 565 12.50 -0.29 -23.61
N TYR A 566 12.92 -1.11 -22.65
CA TYR A 566 13.63 -0.66 -21.45
C TYR A 566 15.08 -1.15 -21.53
N GLN A 567 15.89 -0.41 -22.30
CA GLN A 567 17.27 -0.80 -22.60
C GLN A 567 18.17 -0.93 -21.35
N GLY A 568 17.83 -0.20 -20.28
CA GLY A 568 18.52 -0.24 -18.99
C GLY A 568 18.52 -1.64 -18.38
N ILE A 569 17.34 -2.18 -18.08
CA ILE A 569 17.21 -3.53 -17.56
C ILE A 569 17.74 -4.62 -18.51
N GLU A 570 17.57 -4.45 -19.83
CA GLU A 570 18.09 -5.40 -20.83
C GLU A 570 19.61 -5.46 -20.79
N PHE A 571 20.26 -4.29 -20.67
CA PHE A 571 21.70 -4.20 -20.47
C PHE A 571 22.15 -4.93 -19.19
N LEU A 572 21.50 -4.68 -18.06
CA LEU A 572 21.83 -5.35 -16.80
C LEU A 572 21.66 -6.88 -16.89
N ARG A 573 20.60 -7.33 -17.55
CA ARG A 573 20.37 -8.76 -17.78
C ARG A 573 21.48 -9.38 -18.62
N ASN A 574 21.91 -8.70 -19.69
CA ASN A 574 22.98 -9.16 -20.58
C ASN A 574 24.35 -9.20 -19.89
N GLU A 575 24.59 -8.33 -18.90
CA GLU A 575 25.77 -8.36 -18.04
C GLU A 575 25.74 -9.48 -16.99
N GLY A 576 24.64 -10.24 -16.92
CA GLY A 576 24.53 -11.46 -16.11
C GLY A 576 23.87 -11.26 -14.74
N PHE A 577 23.33 -10.08 -14.46
CA PHE A 577 22.61 -9.84 -13.21
C PHE A 577 21.22 -10.49 -13.22
N ASP A 578 20.75 -10.83 -12.01
CA ASP A 578 19.34 -11.04 -11.77
C ASP A 578 18.65 -9.69 -11.68
N VAL A 579 17.54 -9.52 -12.40
CA VAL A 579 16.89 -8.22 -12.57
C VAL A 579 15.39 -8.31 -12.31
N ILE A 580 14.85 -7.26 -11.70
CA ILE A 580 13.42 -6.94 -11.73
C ILE A 580 13.22 -5.50 -12.20
N GLY A 581 12.12 -5.26 -12.90
CA GLY A 581 11.68 -3.90 -13.22
C GLY A 581 10.99 -3.27 -12.02
N SER A 582 11.00 -1.94 -11.94
CA SER A 582 10.31 -1.19 -10.90
C SER A 582 9.49 -0.06 -11.51
N ALA A 583 8.17 -0.15 -11.32
CA ALA A 583 7.21 0.83 -11.81
C ALA A 583 6.59 1.59 -10.64
N TRP A 584 6.21 2.84 -10.91
CA TRP A 584 5.33 3.61 -10.03
C TRP A 584 3.88 3.45 -10.48
N HIS A 585 3.03 4.47 -10.37
CA HIS A 585 1.57 4.30 -10.51
C HIS A 585 1.00 4.44 -11.94
N ASN A 586 1.82 4.70 -12.96
CA ASN A 586 1.31 4.89 -14.33
C ASN A 586 0.95 3.52 -14.95
N PRO A 587 -0.33 3.26 -15.30
CA PRO A 587 -0.73 1.95 -15.82
C PRO A 587 -0.09 1.58 -17.16
N GLN A 588 0.16 2.54 -18.06
CA GLN A 588 0.84 2.24 -19.32
C GLN A 588 2.28 1.77 -19.07
N ASN A 589 2.95 2.39 -18.09
CA ASN A 589 4.29 2.00 -17.71
C ASN A 589 4.30 0.60 -17.09
N ILE A 590 3.38 0.32 -16.16
CA ILE A 590 3.20 -1.02 -15.58
C ILE A 590 3.01 -2.05 -16.70
N PHE A 591 2.13 -1.79 -17.66
CA PHE A 591 1.87 -2.69 -18.77
C PHE A 591 3.12 -2.96 -19.62
N TYR A 592 3.74 -1.92 -20.18
CA TYR A 592 4.87 -2.09 -21.09
C TYR A 592 6.12 -2.63 -20.39
N PHE A 593 6.39 -2.20 -19.16
CA PHE A 593 7.58 -2.64 -18.44
C PHE A 593 7.47 -4.10 -18.03
N THR A 594 6.31 -4.52 -17.49
CA THR A 594 6.07 -5.93 -17.14
C THR A 594 6.24 -6.85 -18.34
N LYS A 595 5.72 -6.44 -19.50
CA LYS A 595 5.89 -7.19 -20.75
C LYS A 595 7.36 -7.28 -21.18
N HIS A 596 8.08 -6.17 -21.12
CA HIS A 596 9.48 -6.16 -21.49
C HIS A 596 10.34 -7.01 -20.55
N VAL A 597 10.07 -6.97 -19.24
CA VAL A 597 10.71 -7.85 -18.23
C VAL A 597 10.50 -9.31 -18.59
N LYS A 598 9.29 -9.69 -19.00
CA LYS A 598 9.01 -11.07 -19.45
C LYS A 598 9.78 -11.43 -20.71
N GLU A 599 9.86 -10.52 -21.68
CA GLU A 599 10.55 -10.73 -22.97
C GLU A 599 12.05 -10.98 -22.82
N ILE A 600 12.69 -10.38 -21.81
CA ILE A 600 14.14 -10.53 -21.55
C ILE A 600 14.46 -11.60 -20.50
N ASP A 601 13.49 -12.44 -20.11
CA ASP A 601 13.61 -13.41 -19.02
C ASP A 601 14.09 -12.78 -17.70
N GLY A 602 13.57 -11.59 -17.37
CA GLY A 602 13.71 -10.96 -16.07
C GLY A 602 12.81 -11.64 -15.02
N LEU A 603 13.16 -11.49 -13.74
CA LEU A 603 12.51 -12.26 -12.67
C LEU A 603 11.12 -11.75 -12.30
N GLY A 604 10.83 -10.47 -12.52
CA GLY A 604 9.55 -9.88 -12.19
C GLY A 604 9.56 -8.37 -11.98
N MET A 605 8.61 -7.88 -11.17
CA MET A 605 8.34 -6.46 -10.97
C MET A 605 8.26 -6.08 -9.50
N LEU A 606 8.73 -4.88 -9.17
CA LEU A 606 8.52 -4.18 -7.90
C LEU A 606 7.61 -2.97 -8.13
N GLN A 607 6.44 -2.98 -7.48
CA GLN A 607 5.52 -1.85 -7.51
C GLN A 607 5.85 -0.90 -6.36
N THR A 608 6.33 0.31 -6.66
CA THR A 608 6.79 1.26 -5.62
C THR A 608 5.67 2.13 -5.09
N THR A 609 5.81 2.52 -3.82
CA THR A 609 5.01 3.59 -3.20
C THR A 609 5.91 4.64 -2.58
N TRP A 610 5.76 5.89 -3.00
CA TRP A 610 6.50 7.05 -2.51
C TRP A 610 5.55 7.98 -1.75
N THR A 611 4.93 7.46 -0.69
CA THR A 611 3.91 8.16 0.12
C THR A 611 4.52 8.90 1.32
N GLY A 612 5.85 8.78 1.51
CA GLY A 612 6.57 9.33 2.66
C GLY A 612 6.25 8.64 4.00
N HIS A 613 6.85 9.14 5.08
CA HIS A 613 6.66 8.67 6.46
C HIS A 613 5.41 9.28 7.11
N PHE A 614 4.25 9.12 6.47
CA PHE A 614 2.95 9.60 6.97
C PHE A 614 1.85 8.50 6.96
N GLY A 615 2.29 7.26 7.13
CA GLY A 615 1.55 6.00 7.18
C GLY A 615 0.32 6.04 8.05
N SER A 616 -0.75 6.53 7.45
CA SER A 616 -2.09 6.54 7.98
C SER A 616 -3.03 6.59 6.77
N THR A 617 -4.34 6.47 7.02
CA THR A 617 -5.38 6.73 6.00
C THR A 617 -5.19 8.06 5.26
N CYS A 618 -4.36 8.99 5.75
CA CYS A 618 -3.96 10.18 5.00
C CYS A 618 -3.26 9.87 3.67
N ALA A 619 -2.49 8.77 3.56
CA ALA A 619 -1.90 8.35 2.30
C ALA A 619 -2.97 7.90 1.28
N LEU A 620 -4.13 7.39 1.75
CA LEU A 620 -5.27 7.15 0.87
C LEU A 620 -5.89 8.46 0.37
N ALA A 621 -5.85 9.53 1.16
CA ALA A 621 -6.41 10.82 0.74
C ALA A 621 -5.52 11.55 -0.28
N THR A 622 -4.19 11.41 -0.19
CA THR A 622 -3.24 12.13 -1.06
C THR A 622 -2.70 11.29 -2.21
N ASP A 623 -2.61 9.97 -2.02
CA ASP A 623 -1.81 9.07 -2.87
C ASP A 623 -2.54 7.78 -3.24
N MET A 624 -3.89 7.76 -3.20
CA MET A 624 -4.71 6.60 -3.56
C MET A 624 -4.29 5.93 -4.87
N LYS A 625 -3.90 6.73 -5.87
CA LYS A 625 -3.44 6.25 -7.19
C LYS A 625 -2.31 5.22 -7.09
N GLN A 626 -1.42 5.35 -6.11
CA GLN A 626 -0.32 4.42 -5.89
C GLN A 626 -0.84 3.06 -5.40
N TYR A 627 -1.87 3.07 -4.55
CA TYR A 627 -2.50 1.85 -4.06
C TYR A 627 -3.41 1.18 -5.11
N ILE A 628 -4.11 1.98 -5.92
CA ILE A 628 -4.90 1.50 -7.06
C ILE A 628 -4.00 0.77 -8.07
N ALA A 629 -2.79 1.29 -8.29
CA ALA A 629 -1.82 0.69 -9.20
C ALA A 629 -1.43 -0.74 -8.81
N HIS A 630 -1.49 -1.12 -7.52
CA HIS A 630 -1.25 -2.51 -7.09
C HIS A 630 -2.21 -3.50 -7.75
N LEU A 631 -3.48 -3.14 -7.98
CA LEU A 631 -4.42 -4.08 -8.61
C LEU A 631 -4.08 -4.33 -10.08
N TYR A 632 -3.68 -3.28 -10.80
CA TYR A 632 -3.28 -3.45 -12.19
C TYR A 632 -1.92 -4.15 -12.30
N ALA A 633 -0.98 -3.86 -11.40
CA ALA A 633 0.28 -4.59 -11.31
C ALA A 633 0.07 -6.07 -10.97
N ALA A 634 -0.87 -6.40 -10.08
CA ALA A 634 -1.21 -7.78 -9.77
C ALA A 634 -1.69 -8.55 -11.00
N GLU A 635 -2.61 -7.96 -11.78
CA GLU A 635 -3.06 -8.54 -13.05
C GLU A 635 -1.90 -8.77 -14.02
N MET A 636 -1.12 -7.72 -14.27
CA MET A 636 -0.06 -7.76 -15.27
C MET A 636 1.08 -8.72 -14.89
N ASN A 637 1.46 -8.76 -13.61
CA ASN A 637 2.57 -9.61 -13.18
C ASN A 637 2.18 -11.09 -13.11
N TRP A 638 0.89 -11.37 -12.92
CA TRP A 638 0.37 -12.74 -12.92
C TRP A 638 0.07 -13.24 -14.34
N ASN A 639 -0.45 -12.35 -15.20
CA ASN A 639 -0.83 -12.64 -16.59
C ASN A 639 -0.34 -11.50 -17.49
N VAL A 640 0.84 -11.67 -18.08
CA VAL A 640 1.54 -10.62 -18.86
C VAL A 640 0.79 -10.29 -20.16
N ASP A 641 0.06 -11.26 -20.71
CA ASP A 641 -0.86 -11.10 -21.84
C ASP A 641 -2.30 -10.80 -21.36
N GLY A 642 -2.41 -10.18 -20.18
CA GLY A 642 -3.62 -9.77 -19.51
C GLY A 642 -4.34 -8.59 -20.18
N TYR A 643 -4.99 -7.78 -19.35
CA TYR A 643 -5.72 -6.60 -19.80
C TYR A 643 -4.75 -5.49 -20.17
N GLY A 644 -4.72 -5.08 -21.44
CA GLY A 644 -3.78 -4.07 -21.94
C GLY A 644 -4.01 -2.64 -21.43
N SER A 645 -5.08 -2.39 -20.69
CA SER A 645 -5.34 -1.12 -20.01
C SER A 645 -6.28 -1.29 -18.84
N VAL A 646 -6.29 -0.31 -17.93
CA VAL A 646 -7.23 -0.25 -16.80
C VAL A 646 -8.69 -0.22 -17.26
N ALA A 647 -8.98 0.40 -18.41
CA ALA A 647 -10.33 0.46 -18.97
C ALA A 647 -10.86 -0.91 -19.46
N ALA A 648 -9.96 -1.87 -19.70
CA ALA A 648 -10.33 -3.22 -20.11
C ALA A 648 -10.60 -4.17 -18.93
N LEU A 649 -10.34 -3.72 -17.69
CA LEU A 649 -10.58 -4.54 -16.50
C LEU A 649 -12.08 -4.81 -16.31
N PRO A 650 -12.48 -6.03 -15.93
CA PRO A 650 -13.88 -6.36 -15.67
C PRO A 650 -14.36 -5.88 -14.28
N TYR A 651 -13.60 -4.99 -13.63
CA TYR A 651 -13.86 -4.50 -12.28
C TYR A 651 -13.35 -3.07 -12.10
N ASP A 652 -13.94 -2.35 -11.14
CA ASP A 652 -13.49 -1.01 -10.75
C ASP A 652 -12.39 -1.12 -9.68
N SER A 653 -11.14 -0.94 -10.12
CA SER A 653 -9.96 -0.98 -9.24
C SER A 653 -9.99 0.08 -8.14
N GLN A 654 -10.49 1.28 -8.43
CA GLN A 654 -10.59 2.35 -7.46
C GLN A 654 -11.59 1.99 -6.37
N LYS A 655 -12.77 1.50 -6.76
CA LYS A 655 -13.80 1.06 -5.80
C LYS A 655 -13.29 -0.07 -4.91
N LEU A 656 -12.61 -1.07 -5.47
CA LEU A 656 -12.06 -2.19 -4.72
C LEU A 656 -11.04 -1.75 -3.66
N VAL A 657 -10.05 -0.94 -4.04
CA VAL A 657 -9.03 -0.45 -3.09
C VAL A 657 -9.67 0.42 -2.01
N LYS A 658 -10.61 1.29 -2.41
CA LYS A 658 -11.33 2.17 -1.49
C LYS A 658 -12.10 1.38 -0.43
N THR A 659 -12.94 0.44 -0.85
CA THR A 659 -13.70 -0.43 0.06
C THR A 659 -12.78 -1.27 0.94
N ALA A 660 -11.69 -1.80 0.38
CA ALA A 660 -10.73 -2.61 1.12
C ALA A 660 -9.99 -1.84 2.23
N LEU A 661 -9.59 -0.59 1.99
CA LEU A 661 -8.70 0.16 2.88
C LEU A 661 -9.38 1.30 3.67
N GLU A 662 -10.49 1.87 3.20
CA GLU A 662 -11.20 2.95 3.91
C GLU A 662 -12.27 2.44 4.90
N GLU A 663 -13.03 1.39 4.56
CA GLU A 663 -14.17 0.94 5.38
C GLU A 663 -13.74 0.19 6.66
N ASN A 664 -12.56 -0.44 6.65
CA ASN A 664 -12.09 -1.32 7.72
C ASN A 664 -11.00 -0.72 8.61
N THR A 665 -10.56 0.52 8.39
CA THR A 665 -9.66 1.24 9.30
C THR A 665 -10.41 1.93 10.45
N VAL A 666 -11.75 1.87 10.44
CA VAL A 666 -12.64 2.51 11.43
C VAL A 666 -13.02 1.55 12.59
N THR A 667 -12.86 0.23 12.44
CA THR A 667 -13.36 -0.76 13.43
C THR A 667 -12.31 -1.28 14.42
N GLY A 668 -11.05 -0.85 14.33
CA GLY A 668 -10.07 -0.98 15.42
C GLY A 668 -9.59 -2.38 15.81
N GLU A 669 -10.12 -3.45 15.21
CA GLU A 669 -9.62 -4.81 15.41
C GLU A 669 -9.31 -5.45 14.05
N ILE A 670 -8.05 -5.35 13.63
CA ILE A 670 -7.50 -6.32 12.68
C ILE A 670 -7.38 -7.62 13.47
N PRO A 671 -8.06 -8.71 13.07
CA PRO A 671 -7.95 -9.99 13.77
C PRO A 671 -6.46 -10.34 13.94
N ASP A 672 -6.04 -10.80 15.12
CA ASP A 672 -4.66 -11.23 15.31
C ASP A 672 -4.54 -12.67 14.81
N TRP A 673 -4.10 -12.84 13.56
CA TRP A 673 -3.96 -14.13 12.90
C TRP A 673 -2.74 -14.87 13.48
N GLY A 674 -2.93 -15.48 14.64
CA GLY A 674 -2.04 -16.50 15.19
C GLY A 674 -1.12 -16.10 16.35
N ARG A 675 -1.62 -15.42 17.38
CA ARG A 675 -0.84 -15.19 18.64
C ARG A 675 -0.47 -16.45 19.43
N ASN A 676 -1.01 -17.63 19.08
CA ASN A 676 -0.77 -18.88 19.79
C ASN A 676 0.34 -19.74 19.16
N TRP A 677 1.34 -19.11 18.56
CA TRP A 677 2.56 -19.76 18.06
C TRP A 677 3.78 -19.23 18.80
#